data_AF-A0A352IC86-F1
#
_entry.id   AF-A0A352IC86-F1
#
_cell.length_a   1.000
_cell.length_b   1.000
_cell.length_c   1.000
_cell.angle_alpha   90.00
_cell.angle_beta   90.00
_cell.angle_gamma   90.00
#
_symmetry.space_group_name_H-M   'P 1'
#
loop_
_entity.id
_entity.type
_entity.pdbx_description
1 polymer ?
#
loop_
_entity_poly.entity_id
_entity_poly.type
_entity_poly.pdbx_seq_one_letter_code
_entity_poly.pdbx_strand_id
1 'polypeptide(L)'
;MFFSLPALAVVDELNMKSVTIGEAVTEISPDRWYVLTSQGRPGYVRTEGVGNTIMNRDRSLLADGAMATEVAGFLMRFVEAGDSLYYIQSGEGCYFGTLTSGGNSGAVAEASVPYKVQYLDGINGWWIYENQTPLTLDTNPVGTSVSGWGTGEPAAGGNACWTISEVVFTSLSTRELLEKEINKRLALYEQYLEGRGDTLDIGPEIGQYNVTKEEYETWVGHVQKAFDILDGKYPDITDEEIQAELDAIDEGWAYIQSKLVELEIADGNYRIVSAITWTNTAIVPGENPEVSDTITTNPRKAIYATLDTKQAKWADIDSTDCRYLWKLTNVGEDSIQVMNIATDGIIATMPTSAVATLDPESTQTMSFMFVKRTADGKAVLSFEPQGGGQYNFAHCGGHGGGKGKAGNIVGWSNGTQADASQWVLEPVDDETVAKLIEDYAPYKNHEVLVQNYQTLQARGDSAIAVSKDDSYIVTRGEGLLTSGEQFSSPFTCTAEQEPKGASFDNLFDGDNSTYWHSDWSSSVPAHTHYFNVTLDDPVADGTMLQAYIYRRNVKNDHITAMTVYGANDGSAIDDATEASWTRLDSINTPWTSGQTEVTSGLFNAAGYKYLRFYIDNTAGSEITSTRGYAHMAQFQLYPATIDGNTQYSQMGEVKTNLEAALAKADTIDTEELTMDDYNELQAAVDAFLAALVDPAELASTINANKNTAQYVVIG
;
A
#
# COMPACT_ATOMS: atom_id res chain seq x y z
N MET A 1 -46.96 -19.64 3.66
CA MET A 1 -47.80 -18.48 4.05
C MET A 1 -49.26 -18.94 4.03
N PHE A 2 -49.98 -18.86 5.14
CA PHE A 2 -51.44 -19.07 5.15
C PHE A 2 -52.09 -17.70 4.92
N PHE A 3 -52.65 -17.46 3.73
CA PHE A 3 -53.46 -16.28 3.45
C PHE A 3 -54.79 -16.36 4.22
N SER A 4 -55.31 -15.23 4.69
CA SER A 4 -56.64 -15.18 5.32
C SER A 4 -57.74 -15.42 4.27
N LEU A 5 -58.91 -15.92 4.69
CA LEU A 5 -60.06 -16.15 3.79
C LEU A 5 -60.48 -14.89 3.00
N PRO A 6 -60.50 -13.67 3.58
CA PRO A 6 -60.76 -12.44 2.83
C PRO A 6 -59.71 -12.13 1.76
N ALA A 7 -58.43 -12.43 2.03
CA ALA A 7 -57.36 -12.24 1.05
C ALA A 7 -57.52 -13.19 -0.16
N LEU A 8 -57.90 -14.44 0.09
CA LEU A 8 -58.17 -15.42 -0.98
C LEU A 8 -59.32 -14.96 -1.89
N ALA A 9 -60.42 -14.46 -1.33
CA ALA A 9 -61.58 -14.01 -2.11
C ALA A 9 -61.27 -12.78 -2.99
N VAL A 10 -60.42 -11.85 -2.52
CA VAL A 10 -59.99 -10.70 -3.31
C VAL A 10 -59.01 -11.11 -4.40
N VAL A 11 -58.07 -12.02 -4.10
CA VAL A 11 -57.18 -12.58 -5.11
C VAL A 11 -57.97 -13.26 -6.22
N ASP A 12 -58.99 -14.05 -5.88
CA ASP A 12 -59.91 -14.65 -6.86
C ASP A 12 -60.68 -13.60 -7.68
N GLU A 13 -61.07 -12.49 -7.05
CA GLU A 13 -61.75 -11.39 -7.72
C GLU A 13 -60.85 -10.66 -8.73
N LEU A 14 -59.56 -10.48 -8.42
CA LEU A 14 -58.59 -9.82 -9.30
C LEU A 14 -57.99 -10.77 -10.35
N ASN A 15 -58.15 -12.08 -10.16
CA ASN A 15 -57.56 -13.07 -11.05
C ASN A 15 -58.11 -12.95 -12.49
N MET A 16 -57.24 -13.22 -13.47
CA MET A 16 -57.56 -13.13 -14.90
C MET A 16 -58.18 -11.80 -15.34
N LYS A 17 -57.76 -10.69 -14.73
CA LYS A 17 -58.19 -9.35 -15.13
C LYS A 17 -57.00 -8.45 -15.40
N SER A 18 -57.12 -7.59 -16.41
CA SER A 18 -56.23 -6.44 -16.57
C SER A 18 -56.88 -5.17 -16.05
N VAL A 19 -56.06 -4.20 -15.65
CA VAL A 19 -56.52 -2.90 -15.17
C VAL A 19 -56.49 -1.85 -16.29
N THR A 20 -57.49 -0.99 -16.31
CA THR A 20 -57.46 0.28 -17.03
C THR A 20 -57.81 1.39 -16.05
N ILE A 21 -56.96 2.41 -15.97
CA ILE A 21 -57.14 3.49 -15.00
C ILE A 21 -57.94 4.61 -15.67
N GLY A 22 -59.17 4.78 -15.20
CA GLY A 22 -60.08 5.82 -15.65
C GLY A 22 -59.69 7.23 -15.22
N GLU A 23 -60.59 8.19 -15.47
CA GLU A 23 -60.43 9.57 -15.02
C GLU A 23 -60.61 9.69 -13.49
N ALA A 24 -60.14 10.81 -12.94
CA ALA A 24 -60.34 11.13 -11.53
C ALA A 24 -61.84 11.31 -11.24
N VAL A 25 -62.33 10.67 -10.17
CA VAL A 25 -63.73 10.73 -9.78
C VAL A 25 -63.97 11.80 -8.72
N THR A 26 -65.16 12.39 -8.72
CA THR A 26 -65.65 13.31 -7.68
C THR A 26 -66.72 12.68 -6.79
N GLU A 27 -67.13 11.44 -7.09
CA GLU A 27 -68.02 10.61 -6.28
C GLU A 27 -67.44 9.20 -6.14
N ILE A 28 -67.56 8.60 -4.94
CA ILE A 28 -67.18 7.20 -4.70
C ILE A 28 -68.43 6.35 -4.74
N SER A 29 -68.37 5.28 -5.51
CA SER A 29 -69.36 4.22 -5.48
C SER A 29 -68.87 3.11 -4.55
N PRO A 30 -69.72 2.60 -3.64
CA PRO A 30 -69.40 1.40 -2.89
C PRO A 30 -69.01 0.24 -3.82
N ASP A 31 -68.11 -0.60 -3.33
CA ASP A 31 -67.68 -1.85 -3.98
C ASP A 31 -66.95 -1.72 -5.34
N ARG A 32 -66.50 -0.51 -5.71
CA ARG A 32 -65.60 -0.29 -6.85
C ARG A 32 -64.13 -0.23 -6.45
N TRP A 33 -63.26 -0.52 -7.42
CA TRP A 33 -61.82 -0.45 -7.26
C TRP A 33 -61.26 0.87 -7.76
N TYR A 34 -60.25 1.37 -7.06
CA TYR A 34 -59.67 2.69 -7.26
C TYR A 34 -58.17 2.67 -7.08
N VAL A 35 -57.49 3.64 -7.70
CA VAL A 35 -56.10 4.01 -7.39
C VAL A 35 -56.11 5.37 -6.73
N LEU A 36 -55.32 5.51 -5.66
CA LEU A 36 -55.15 6.73 -4.90
C LEU A 36 -53.79 7.36 -5.22
N THR A 37 -53.80 8.58 -5.75
CA THR A 37 -52.59 9.35 -6.06
C THR A 37 -52.53 10.59 -5.18
N SER A 38 -51.42 10.82 -4.48
CA SER A 38 -51.25 12.03 -3.66
C SER A 38 -51.09 13.27 -4.55
N GLN A 39 -51.78 14.37 -4.23
CA GLN A 39 -51.57 15.66 -4.89
C GLN A 39 -50.34 16.43 -4.36
N GLY A 40 -49.78 15.98 -3.23
CA GLY A 40 -48.59 16.54 -2.57
C GLY A 40 -47.36 15.63 -2.71
N ARG A 41 -46.83 15.15 -1.57
CA ARG A 41 -45.74 14.15 -1.50
C ARG A 41 -46.28 12.70 -1.47
N PRO A 42 -45.51 11.70 -1.95
CA PRO A 42 -45.92 10.30 -1.90
C PRO A 42 -46.08 9.80 -0.46
N GLY A 43 -47.07 8.94 -0.22
CA GLY A 43 -47.32 8.27 1.05
C GLY A 43 -47.41 6.74 0.89
N TYR A 44 -47.40 6.00 1.98
CA TYR A 44 -47.64 4.55 1.95
C TYR A 44 -48.33 4.08 3.24
N VAL A 45 -49.00 2.94 3.16
CA VAL A 45 -49.48 2.16 4.30
C VAL A 45 -48.58 0.94 4.44
N ARG A 46 -48.05 0.69 5.65
CA ARG A 46 -47.12 -0.40 5.92
C ARG A 46 -47.90 -1.63 6.40
N THR A 47 -47.83 -2.72 5.64
CA THR A 47 -48.39 -4.00 6.04
C THR A 47 -47.28 -4.88 6.61
N GLU A 48 -47.36 -5.25 7.90
CA GLU A 48 -46.43 -6.24 8.47
C GLU A 48 -46.62 -7.60 7.77
N GLY A 49 -45.58 -8.09 7.11
CA GLY A 49 -45.55 -9.44 6.53
C GLY A 49 -46.20 -9.65 5.16
N VAL A 50 -46.75 -8.61 4.50
CA VAL A 50 -47.47 -8.75 3.21
C VAL A 50 -47.04 -7.75 2.12
N GLY A 51 -46.18 -6.77 2.42
CA GLY A 51 -45.71 -5.77 1.45
C GLY A 51 -46.19 -4.35 1.75
N ASN A 52 -45.57 -3.32 1.17
CA ASN A 52 -46.03 -1.94 1.36
C ASN A 52 -47.20 -1.66 0.40
N THR A 53 -48.34 -1.20 0.91
CA THR A 53 -49.41 -0.66 0.06
C THR A 53 -49.05 0.79 -0.27
N ILE A 54 -48.63 1.06 -1.51
CA ILE A 54 -47.97 2.32 -1.90
C ILE A 54 -48.99 3.31 -2.46
N MET A 55 -49.11 4.50 -1.86
CA MET A 55 -49.92 5.62 -2.38
C MET A 55 -48.99 6.67 -2.99
N ASN A 56 -48.50 6.39 -4.19
CA ASN A 56 -47.44 7.18 -4.80
C ASN A 56 -47.94 8.54 -5.33
N ARG A 57 -47.02 9.47 -5.56
CA ARG A 57 -47.24 10.71 -6.30
C ARG A 57 -47.23 10.48 -7.81
N ASP A 58 -46.50 9.45 -8.26
CA ASP A 58 -46.29 9.19 -9.67
C ASP A 58 -47.17 8.02 -10.18
N ARG A 59 -48.02 8.33 -11.17
CA ARG A 59 -48.86 7.36 -11.88
C ARG A 59 -48.02 6.47 -12.83
N SER A 60 -46.76 6.82 -13.11
CA SER A 60 -45.88 6.08 -14.02
C SER A 60 -45.61 4.63 -13.64
N LEU A 61 -45.83 4.26 -12.38
CA LEU A 61 -45.67 2.89 -11.87
C LEU A 61 -46.86 1.97 -12.18
N LEU A 62 -47.95 2.51 -12.74
CA LEU A 62 -49.12 1.75 -13.14
C LEU A 62 -49.38 1.93 -14.64
N ALA A 63 -49.28 0.84 -15.39
CA ALA A 63 -49.55 0.81 -16.82
C ALA A 63 -50.95 0.27 -17.11
N ASP A 64 -51.68 0.93 -18.01
CA ASP A 64 -52.93 0.37 -18.55
C ASP A 64 -52.63 -0.98 -19.21
N GLY A 65 -53.49 -1.97 -18.94
CA GLY A 65 -53.32 -3.34 -19.38
C GLY A 65 -52.46 -4.23 -18.46
N ALA A 66 -51.92 -3.72 -17.35
CA ALA A 66 -51.24 -4.54 -16.35
C ALA A 66 -52.18 -5.56 -15.69
N MET A 67 -51.66 -6.71 -15.22
CA MET A 67 -52.45 -7.70 -14.51
C MET A 67 -52.91 -7.14 -13.16
N ALA A 68 -54.20 -7.27 -12.85
CA ALA A 68 -54.77 -6.74 -11.61
C ALA A 68 -54.13 -7.35 -10.35
N THR A 69 -53.69 -8.61 -10.42
CA THR A 69 -52.96 -9.29 -9.34
C THR A 69 -51.54 -8.74 -9.14
N GLU A 70 -50.85 -8.31 -10.20
CA GLU A 70 -49.49 -7.74 -10.11
C GLU A 70 -49.50 -6.33 -9.50
N VAL A 71 -50.58 -5.58 -9.72
CA VAL A 71 -50.75 -4.24 -9.18
C VAL A 71 -51.67 -4.19 -7.95
N ALA A 72 -51.99 -5.34 -7.35
CA ALA A 72 -52.95 -5.46 -6.24
C ALA A 72 -52.62 -4.54 -5.05
N GLY A 73 -51.34 -4.33 -4.76
CA GLY A 73 -50.86 -3.42 -3.71
C GLY A 73 -51.13 -1.92 -3.97
N PHE A 74 -51.61 -1.56 -5.16
CA PHE A 74 -52.02 -0.20 -5.53
C PHE A 74 -53.54 -0.03 -5.65
N LEU A 75 -54.29 -1.14 -5.62
CA LEU A 75 -55.73 -1.16 -5.77
C LEU A 75 -56.41 -1.00 -4.41
N MET A 76 -57.45 -0.16 -4.35
CA MET A 76 -58.23 0.10 -3.14
C MET A 76 -59.72 -0.01 -3.43
N ARG A 77 -60.48 -0.57 -2.48
CA ARG A 77 -61.93 -0.60 -2.49
C ARG A 77 -62.49 0.06 -1.23
N PHE A 78 -63.50 0.90 -1.42
CA PHE A 78 -64.24 1.53 -0.32
C PHE A 78 -65.49 0.71 -0.03
N VAL A 79 -65.51 0.04 1.13
CA VAL A 79 -66.62 -0.80 1.60
C VAL A 79 -67.44 0.01 2.59
N GLU A 80 -68.74 0.18 2.32
CA GLU A 80 -69.60 1.04 3.13
C GLU A 80 -69.75 0.53 4.58
N ALA A 81 -69.58 1.42 5.56
CA ALA A 81 -69.70 1.16 6.99
C ALA A 81 -70.92 1.83 7.65
N GLY A 82 -71.73 2.56 6.87
CA GLY A 82 -72.86 3.38 7.33
C GLY A 82 -72.46 4.82 7.68
N ASP A 83 -73.42 5.76 7.77
CA ASP A 83 -73.20 7.17 8.15
C ASP A 83 -72.09 7.91 7.38
N SER A 84 -71.97 7.66 6.07
CA SER A 84 -70.91 8.21 5.20
C SER A 84 -69.49 7.79 5.59
N LEU A 85 -69.35 6.60 6.17
CA LEU A 85 -68.09 5.97 6.54
C LEU A 85 -67.77 4.77 5.65
N TYR A 86 -66.48 4.50 5.47
CA TYR A 86 -65.97 3.42 4.65
C TYR A 86 -64.85 2.65 5.37
N TYR A 87 -64.87 1.33 5.27
CA TYR A 87 -63.68 0.50 5.44
C TYR A 87 -62.89 0.52 4.13
N ILE A 88 -61.58 0.72 4.21
CA ILE A 88 -60.71 0.75 3.02
C ILE A 88 -60.01 -0.61 2.94
N GLN A 89 -60.25 -1.33 1.84
CA GLN A 89 -59.66 -2.63 1.57
C GLN A 89 -58.63 -2.53 0.45
N SER A 90 -57.44 -3.12 0.60
CA SER A 90 -56.45 -3.22 -0.46
C SER A 90 -56.75 -4.36 -1.43
N GLY A 91 -56.14 -4.35 -2.62
CA GLY A 91 -56.18 -5.46 -3.58
C GLY A 91 -55.53 -6.73 -3.07
N GLU A 92 -54.75 -6.66 -2.00
CA GLU A 92 -54.20 -7.82 -1.29
C GLU A 92 -55.20 -8.41 -0.26
N GLY A 93 -56.38 -7.79 -0.15
CA GLY A 93 -57.51 -8.22 0.67
C GLY A 93 -57.42 -7.87 2.15
N CYS A 94 -56.39 -7.12 2.57
CA CYS A 94 -56.29 -6.57 3.92
C CYS A 94 -57.07 -5.25 4.04
N TYR A 95 -57.53 -4.94 5.26
CA TYR A 95 -58.20 -3.68 5.57
C TYR A 95 -57.25 -2.71 6.29
N PHE A 96 -57.54 -1.42 6.16
CA PHE A 96 -56.81 -0.39 6.89
C PHE A 96 -57.18 -0.44 8.38
N GLY A 97 -56.17 -0.52 9.25
CA GLY A 97 -56.32 -0.50 10.70
C GLY A 97 -56.01 0.88 11.32
N THR A 98 -56.05 0.96 12.66
CA THR A 98 -55.94 2.23 13.40
C THR A 98 -54.66 3.00 13.09
N LEU A 99 -54.76 4.33 12.97
CA LEU A 99 -53.61 5.20 12.74
C LEU A 99 -52.82 5.37 14.06
N THR A 100 -51.52 5.03 14.02
CA THR A 100 -50.63 5.17 15.20
C THR A 100 -49.81 6.47 15.16
N SER A 101 -49.24 6.88 16.31
CA SER A 101 -48.56 8.17 16.51
C SER A 101 -47.26 8.39 15.71
N GLY A 102 -46.94 7.50 14.76
CA GLY A 102 -45.84 7.61 13.80
C GLY A 102 -46.27 7.61 12.33
N GLY A 103 -47.58 7.71 12.03
CA GLY A 103 -48.09 7.84 10.66
C GLY A 103 -48.31 6.53 9.90
N ASN A 104 -48.17 5.36 10.54
CA ASN A 104 -48.50 4.08 9.94
C ASN A 104 -49.84 3.56 10.49
N SER A 105 -50.78 3.24 9.61
CA SER A 105 -51.82 2.25 9.90
C SER A 105 -51.24 0.86 9.67
N GLY A 106 -51.39 -0.04 10.64
CA GLY A 106 -51.16 -1.47 10.39
C GLY A 106 -52.33 -2.03 9.59
N ALA A 107 -52.07 -2.87 8.59
CA ALA A 107 -53.16 -3.59 7.93
C ALA A 107 -53.73 -4.66 8.87
N VAL A 108 -55.04 -4.86 8.83
CA VAL A 108 -55.77 -5.84 9.65
C VAL A 108 -56.51 -6.80 8.73
N ALA A 109 -56.60 -8.07 9.14
CA ALA A 109 -57.24 -9.12 8.34
C ALA A 109 -58.77 -8.97 8.26
N GLU A 110 -59.37 -8.22 9.18
CA GLU A 110 -60.80 -7.97 9.26
C GLU A 110 -61.08 -6.47 9.33
N ALA A 111 -62.18 -6.03 8.72
CA ALA A 111 -62.60 -4.64 8.76
C ALA A 111 -62.89 -4.19 10.20
N SER A 112 -62.05 -3.32 10.76
CA SER A 112 -62.17 -2.90 12.16
C SER A 112 -62.21 -1.39 12.38
N VAL A 113 -61.81 -0.58 11.39
CA VAL A 113 -61.71 0.89 11.53
C VAL A 113 -62.41 1.60 10.36
N PRO A 114 -63.51 2.34 10.61
CA PRO A 114 -64.19 3.11 9.58
C PRO A 114 -63.56 4.50 9.38
N TYR A 115 -63.39 4.89 8.13
CA TYR A 115 -62.86 6.18 7.67
C TYR A 115 -63.96 7.04 7.06
N LYS A 116 -63.93 8.35 7.34
CA LYS A 116 -64.65 9.34 6.54
C LYS A 116 -63.88 9.61 5.26
N VAL A 117 -64.60 9.61 4.14
CA VAL A 117 -64.05 9.90 2.82
C VAL A 117 -64.90 10.97 2.17
N GLN A 118 -64.31 12.13 1.89
CA GLN A 118 -65.04 13.32 1.44
C GLN A 118 -64.33 13.99 0.27
N TYR A 119 -65.09 14.31 -0.78
CA TYR A 119 -64.62 15.18 -1.84
C TYR A 119 -64.75 16.64 -1.43
N LEU A 120 -63.72 17.43 -1.70
CA LEU A 120 -63.68 18.85 -1.35
C LEU A 120 -63.48 19.69 -2.62
N ASP A 121 -64.55 20.33 -3.07
CA ASP A 121 -64.55 21.16 -4.29
C ASP A 121 -63.50 22.28 -4.25
N GLY A 122 -63.28 22.88 -3.07
CA GLY A 122 -62.34 23.99 -2.88
C GLY A 122 -60.87 23.62 -3.11
N ILE A 123 -60.55 22.33 -3.15
CA ILE A 123 -59.19 21.82 -3.37
C ILE A 123 -59.11 20.78 -4.50
N ASN A 124 -60.24 20.49 -5.16
CA ASN A 124 -60.37 19.51 -6.24
C ASN A 124 -59.72 18.15 -5.91
N GLY A 125 -60.06 17.60 -4.74
CA GLY A 125 -59.44 16.38 -4.22
C GLY A 125 -60.21 15.74 -3.05
N TRP A 126 -59.82 14.51 -2.74
CA TRP A 126 -60.40 13.68 -1.69
C TRP A 126 -59.64 13.79 -0.38
N TRP A 127 -60.39 13.79 0.72
CA TRP A 127 -59.90 13.78 2.09
C TRP A 127 -60.35 12.51 2.81
N ILE A 128 -59.40 11.77 3.40
CA ILE A 128 -59.62 10.49 4.09
C ILE A 128 -59.13 10.59 5.54
N TYR A 129 -59.98 10.29 6.52
CA TYR A 129 -59.63 10.39 7.96
C TYR A 129 -60.45 9.44 8.86
N GLU A 130 -59.89 9.01 9.99
CA GLU A 130 -60.53 8.07 10.92
C GLU A 130 -61.68 8.72 11.71
N ASN A 131 -62.79 7.99 11.94
CA ASN A 131 -64.00 8.54 12.56
C ASN A 131 -63.88 8.81 14.08
N GLN A 132 -62.95 8.17 14.81
CA GLN A 132 -63.01 8.07 16.28
C GLN A 132 -62.04 8.94 17.09
N THR A 133 -61.27 9.86 16.51
CA THR A 133 -60.37 10.72 17.33
C THR A 133 -60.25 12.16 16.79
N PRO A 134 -60.38 13.21 17.63
CA PRO A 134 -60.06 14.57 17.22
C PRO A 134 -58.53 14.70 17.15
N LEU A 135 -57.98 14.78 15.95
CA LEU A 135 -56.54 14.87 15.71
C LEU A 135 -56.21 16.31 15.27
N THR A 136 -54.97 16.84 15.32
CA THR A 136 -54.65 18.28 15.03
C THR A 136 -53.62 18.48 13.88
N LEU A 137 -53.80 19.46 12.97
CA LEU A 137 -53.11 19.57 11.66
C LEU A 137 -51.58 19.72 11.80
N ASP A 138 -50.79 18.84 11.18
CA ASP A 138 -49.35 19.06 10.99
C ASP A 138 -49.09 19.83 9.68
N THR A 139 -48.43 20.99 9.79
CA THR A 139 -47.99 21.83 8.68
C THR A 139 -46.50 21.64 8.34
N ASN A 140 -45.85 20.58 8.84
CA ASN A 140 -44.40 20.41 8.72
C ASN A 140 -43.98 19.66 7.41
N PRO A 141 -42.98 20.16 6.65
CA PRO A 141 -42.70 19.73 5.28
C PRO A 141 -41.77 18.50 5.16
N VAL A 142 -41.83 17.51 6.08
CA VAL A 142 -40.80 16.46 6.16
C VAL A 142 -41.29 15.00 6.33
N GLY A 143 -42.60 14.70 6.42
CA GLY A 143 -43.11 13.32 6.59
C GLY A 143 -43.62 12.63 5.31
N THR A 144 -43.44 11.30 5.20
CA THR A 144 -43.78 10.41 4.06
C THR A 144 -44.94 9.44 4.36
N SER A 145 -45.83 9.79 5.29
CA SER A 145 -46.81 8.87 5.89
C SER A 145 -48.23 9.44 5.85
N VAL A 146 -49.26 8.57 5.81
CA VAL A 146 -50.68 8.95 5.92
C VAL A 146 -50.94 9.42 7.37
N SER A 147 -50.68 10.69 7.65
CA SER A 147 -50.73 11.24 8.99
C SER A 147 -52.14 11.66 9.39
N GLY A 148 -52.76 10.92 10.32
CA GLY A 148 -53.93 11.38 11.07
C GLY A 148 -53.49 12.34 12.18
N TRP A 149 -53.39 13.62 11.85
CA TRP A 149 -53.21 14.72 12.81
C TRP A 149 -54.04 15.88 12.20
N GLY A 150 -55.33 16.10 12.53
CA GLY A 150 -56.07 17.32 12.11
C GLY A 150 -57.59 17.48 12.27
N THR A 151 -58.06 18.55 12.96
CA THR A 151 -59.42 19.09 12.89
C THR A 151 -59.38 20.36 12.04
N GLY A 152 -59.72 20.22 10.76
CA GLY A 152 -59.79 21.29 9.76
C GLY A 152 -59.76 20.72 8.35
N GLU A 153 -60.43 21.38 7.39
CA GLU A 153 -60.38 20.99 5.98
C GLU A 153 -58.93 21.11 5.43
N PRO A 154 -58.44 20.14 4.64
CA PRO A 154 -57.11 20.20 4.06
C PRO A 154 -56.98 21.32 3.02
N ALA A 155 -55.77 21.85 2.83
CA ALA A 155 -55.46 22.89 1.85
C ALA A 155 -55.14 22.29 0.46
N ALA A 156 -55.45 23.04 -0.61
CA ALA A 156 -55.15 22.61 -1.99
C ALA A 156 -53.66 22.28 -2.18
N GLY A 157 -53.37 21.10 -2.75
CA GLY A 157 -52.00 20.60 -2.94
C GLY A 157 -51.30 20.06 -1.69
N GLY A 158 -52.01 19.93 -0.56
CA GLY A 158 -51.50 19.34 0.67
C GLY A 158 -51.36 17.81 0.61
N ASN A 159 -50.55 17.25 1.51
CA ASN A 159 -50.28 15.80 1.59
C ASN A 159 -51.50 14.94 2.01
N ALA A 160 -52.59 15.57 2.46
CA ALA A 160 -53.84 14.91 2.85
C ALA A 160 -54.91 14.95 1.74
N CYS A 161 -54.55 15.48 0.56
CA CYS A 161 -55.43 15.61 -0.61
C CYS A 161 -55.09 14.54 -1.65
N TRP A 162 -56.07 13.74 -2.01
CA TRP A 162 -55.89 12.59 -2.91
C TRP A 162 -56.69 12.77 -4.20
N THR A 163 -56.10 12.38 -5.30
CA THR A 163 -56.83 12.12 -6.54
C THR A 163 -57.19 10.64 -6.54
N ILE A 164 -58.48 10.33 -6.61
CA ILE A 164 -58.99 8.96 -6.70
C ILE A 164 -59.40 8.74 -8.14
N SER A 165 -58.84 7.73 -8.80
CA SER A 165 -59.21 7.35 -10.17
C SER A 165 -59.84 5.96 -10.15
N GLU A 166 -60.96 5.79 -10.85
CA GLU A 166 -61.63 4.49 -10.94
C GLU A 166 -60.80 3.50 -11.75
N VAL A 167 -60.75 2.25 -11.30
CA VAL A 167 -60.12 1.15 -12.01
C VAL A 167 -61.20 0.31 -12.67
N VAL A 168 -61.11 0.20 -13.99
CA VAL A 168 -61.95 -0.69 -14.78
C VAL A 168 -61.19 -1.98 -15.02
N PHE A 169 -61.80 -3.10 -14.64
CA PHE A 169 -61.23 -4.40 -14.97
C PHE A 169 -61.76 -4.91 -16.30
N THR A 170 -60.85 -5.42 -17.12
CA THR A 170 -61.19 -6.19 -18.32
C THR A 170 -60.91 -7.66 -18.02
N SER A 171 -61.90 -8.53 -18.21
CA SER A 171 -61.71 -9.98 -18.05
C SER A 171 -60.86 -10.49 -19.21
N LEU A 172 -59.84 -11.26 -18.89
CA LEU A 172 -58.96 -11.90 -19.85
C LEU A 172 -59.40 -13.35 -20.04
N SER A 173 -59.34 -13.81 -21.28
CA SER A 173 -59.34 -15.22 -21.60
C SER A 173 -58.02 -15.87 -21.14
N THR A 174 -58.04 -17.20 -20.97
CA THR A 174 -56.83 -18.00 -20.73
C THR A 174 -55.77 -17.72 -21.79
N ARG A 175 -56.17 -17.63 -23.06
CA ARG A 175 -55.31 -17.26 -24.19
C ARG A 175 -54.62 -15.91 -24.00
N GLU A 176 -55.35 -14.85 -23.69
CA GLU A 176 -54.79 -13.51 -23.50
C GLU A 176 -53.83 -13.45 -22.29
N LEU A 177 -54.07 -14.26 -21.26
CA LEU A 177 -53.16 -14.39 -20.12
C LEU A 177 -51.85 -15.07 -20.51
N LEU A 178 -51.93 -16.15 -21.29
CA LEU A 178 -50.76 -16.85 -21.81
C LEU A 178 -49.94 -15.97 -22.76
N GLU A 179 -50.58 -15.18 -23.63
CA GLU A 179 -49.90 -14.22 -24.50
C GLU A 179 -49.17 -13.12 -23.71
N LYS A 180 -49.77 -12.65 -22.60
CA LYS A 180 -49.07 -11.74 -21.67
C LYS A 180 -47.87 -12.43 -21.02
N GLU A 181 -47.99 -13.70 -20.67
CA GLU A 181 -46.89 -14.45 -20.04
C GLU A 181 -45.74 -14.73 -21.02
N ILE A 182 -46.05 -15.01 -22.29
CA ILE A 182 -45.04 -15.05 -23.37
C ILE A 182 -44.27 -13.74 -23.40
N ASN A 183 -44.97 -12.59 -23.47
CA ASN A 183 -44.30 -11.28 -23.52
C ASN A 183 -43.34 -11.06 -22.32
N LYS A 184 -43.70 -11.54 -21.12
CA LYS A 184 -42.81 -11.47 -19.95
C LYS A 184 -41.58 -12.36 -20.09
N ARG A 185 -41.75 -13.61 -20.52
CA ARG A 185 -40.62 -14.54 -20.76
C ARG A 185 -39.69 -14.04 -21.86
N LEU A 186 -40.22 -13.46 -22.92
CA LEU A 186 -39.43 -12.87 -24.00
C LEU A 186 -38.63 -11.65 -23.52
N ALA A 187 -39.22 -10.80 -22.68
CA ALA A 187 -38.49 -9.70 -22.04
C ALA A 187 -37.36 -10.22 -21.12
N LEU A 188 -37.59 -11.32 -20.39
CA LEU A 188 -36.54 -11.98 -19.61
C LEU A 188 -35.43 -12.57 -20.48
N TYR A 189 -35.79 -13.19 -21.61
CA TYR A 189 -34.83 -13.69 -22.59
C TYR A 189 -33.93 -12.57 -23.14
N GLU A 190 -34.52 -11.44 -23.52
CA GLU A 190 -33.77 -10.25 -23.96
C GLU A 190 -32.81 -9.76 -22.85
N GLN A 191 -33.26 -9.75 -21.60
CA GLN A 191 -32.40 -9.42 -20.44
C GLN A 191 -31.26 -10.43 -20.24
N TYR A 192 -31.50 -11.72 -20.43
CA TYR A 192 -30.45 -12.75 -20.33
C TYR A 192 -29.34 -12.55 -21.38
N LEU A 193 -29.69 -11.95 -22.52
CA LEU A 193 -28.76 -11.64 -23.60
C LEU A 193 -28.20 -10.23 -23.56
N GLU A 194 -28.64 -9.38 -22.64
CA GLU A 194 -28.22 -7.98 -22.57
C GLU A 194 -26.69 -7.89 -22.40
N GLY A 195 -26.04 -7.19 -23.33
CA GLY A 195 -24.58 -7.06 -23.38
C GLY A 195 -23.80 -8.25 -23.96
N ARG A 196 -24.47 -9.29 -24.48
CA ARG A 196 -23.83 -10.53 -24.97
C ARG A 196 -23.90 -10.78 -26.48
N GLY A 197 -24.42 -9.83 -27.28
CA GLY A 197 -24.39 -9.93 -28.75
C GLY A 197 -25.33 -11.01 -29.32
N ASP A 198 -26.55 -11.07 -28.78
CA ASP A 198 -27.68 -11.90 -29.24
C ASP A 198 -27.55 -13.42 -29.01
N THR A 199 -26.49 -13.91 -28.37
CA THR A 199 -26.32 -15.33 -28.02
C THR A 199 -25.69 -15.53 -26.65
N LEU A 200 -25.95 -16.68 -26.01
CA LEU A 200 -25.27 -17.09 -24.78
C LEU A 200 -23.90 -17.68 -25.10
N ASP A 201 -22.92 -17.40 -24.25
CA ASP A 201 -21.58 -17.99 -24.34
C ASP A 201 -21.65 -19.45 -23.84
N ILE A 202 -21.70 -20.40 -24.77
CA ILE A 202 -21.76 -21.84 -24.47
C ILE A 202 -20.41 -22.51 -24.71
N GLY A 203 -20.05 -23.44 -23.83
CA GLY A 203 -18.80 -24.18 -23.92
C GLY A 203 -18.33 -24.73 -22.58
N PRO A 204 -17.24 -25.51 -22.57
CA PRO A 204 -16.75 -26.19 -21.38
C PRO A 204 -15.87 -25.30 -20.49
N GLU A 205 -15.64 -24.04 -20.84
CA GLU A 205 -14.69 -23.18 -20.16
C GLU A 205 -15.40 -22.25 -19.15
N ILE A 206 -14.71 -21.85 -18.05
CA ILE A 206 -15.22 -20.90 -17.04
C ILE A 206 -16.00 -19.69 -17.61
N GLY A 207 -17.13 -19.37 -16.99
CA GLY A 207 -18.01 -18.27 -17.40
C GLY A 207 -18.92 -18.60 -18.59
N GLN A 208 -18.73 -19.77 -19.22
CA GLN A 208 -19.62 -20.30 -20.24
C GLN A 208 -20.62 -21.29 -19.63
N TYR A 209 -21.65 -21.62 -20.39
CA TYR A 209 -22.58 -22.69 -20.04
C TYR A 209 -22.20 -23.97 -20.79
N ASN A 210 -21.84 -25.02 -20.04
CA ASN A 210 -21.42 -26.32 -20.59
C ASN A 210 -22.61 -27.15 -21.05
N VAL A 211 -23.30 -26.63 -22.06
CA VAL A 211 -24.35 -27.28 -22.83
C VAL A 211 -23.87 -27.54 -24.25
N THR A 212 -24.37 -28.60 -24.85
CA THR A 212 -24.15 -28.85 -26.27
C THR A 212 -24.88 -27.80 -27.11
N LYS A 213 -24.39 -27.60 -28.34
CA LYS A 213 -25.04 -26.72 -29.31
C LYS A 213 -26.49 -27.16 -29.59
N GLU A 214 -26.76 -28.45 -29.62
CA GLU A 214 -28.09 -29.01 -29.86
C GLU A 214 -29.07 -28.68 -28.72
N GLU A 215 -28.64 -28.81 -27.46
CA GLU A 215 -29.45 -28.44 -26.29
C GLU A 215 -29.78 -26.94 -26.29
N TYR A 216 -28.79 -26.09 -26.60
CA TYR A 216 -29.00 -24.65 -26.68
C TYR A 216 -29.94 -24.26 -27.83
N GLU A 217 -29.71 -24.78 -29.03
CA GLU A 217 -30.57 -24.51 -30.20
C GLU A 217 -32.01 -25.03 -29.99
N THR A 218 -32.19 -26.12 -29.25
CA THR A 218 -33.52 -26.62 -28.85
C THR A 218 -34.25 -25.62 -27.98
N TRP A 219 -33.59 -25.10 -26.94
CA TRP A 219 -34.16 -24.08 -26.07
C TRP A 219 -34.47 -22.76 -26.81
N VAL A 220 -33.54 -22.29 -27.65
CA VAL A 220 -33.78 -21.11 -28.52
C VAL A 220 -34.97 -21.35 -29.46
N GLY A 221 -35.16 -22.58 -29.93
CA GLY A 221 -36.33 -22.97 -30.73
C GLY A 221 -37.66 -22.74 -30.00
N HIS A 222 -37.74 -23.06 -28.70
CA HIS A 222 -38.91 -22.78 -27.87
C HIS A 222 -39.16 -21.27 -27.72
N VAL A 223 -38.10 -20.50 -27.45
CA VAL A 223 -38.17 -19.02 -27.39
C VAL A 223 -38.67 -18.43 -28.72
N GLN A 224 -38.13 -18.89 -29.85
CA GLN A 224 -38.54 -18.43 -31.18
C GLN A 224 -39.99 -18.81 -31.50
N LYS A 225 -40.43 -20.00 -31.08
CA LYS A 225 -41.82 -20.42 -31.24
C LYS A 225 -42.77 -19.52 -30.44
N ALA A 226 -42.36 -19.07 -29.24
CA ALA A 226 -43.12 -18.13 -28.44
C ALA A 226 -43.28 -16.75 -29.13
N PHE A 227 -42.21 -16.22 -29.77
CA PHE A 227 -42.31 -15.04 -30.64
C PHE A 227 -43.31 -15.26 -31.78
N ASP A 228 -43.20 -16.40 -32.46
CA ASP A 228 -44.04 -16.73 -33.61
C ASP A 228 -45.52 -16.92 -33.24
N ILE A 229 -45.83 -17.36 -32.01
CA ILE A 229 -47.18 -17.44 -31.46
C ILE A 229 -47.79 -16.02 -31.36
N LEU A 230 -47.05 -15.05 -30.82
CA LEU A 230 -47.50 -13.65 -30.73
C LEU A 230 -47.67 -12.99 -32.10
N ASP A 231 -46.83 -13.35 -33.07
CA ASP A 231 -46.92 -12.91 -34.47
C ASP A 231 -48.08 -13.58 -35.23
N GLY A 232 -48.82 -14.49 -34.61
CA GLY A 232 -49.95 -15.19 -35.22
C GLY A 232 -49.55 -16.24 -36.27
N LYS A 233 -48.30 -16.71 -36.29
CA LYS A 233 -47.83 -17.76 -37.22
C LYS A 233 -48.35 -19.16 -36.84
N TYR A 234 -48.85 -19.32 -35.62
CA TYR A 234 -49.50 -20.54 -35.12
C TYR A 234 -50.96 -20.26 -34.76
N PRO A 235 -51.86 -20.11 -35.76
CA PRO A 235 -53.26 -19.71 -35.52
C PRO A 235 -54.10 -20.80 -34.83
N ASP A 236 -53.68 -22.07 -34.93
CA ASP A 236 -54.40 -23.24 -34.39
C ASP A 236 -53.79 -23.79 -33.08
N ILE A 237 -52.80 -23.11 -32.49
CA ILE A 237 -52.14 -23.58 -31.26
C ILE A 237 -53.10 -23.48 -30.07
N THR A 238 -53.15 -24.54 -29.26
CA THR A 238 -53.98 -24.65 -28.07
C THR A 238 -53.36 -23.93 -26.86
N ASP A 239 -54.17 -23.63 -25.85
CA ASP A 239 -53.71 -23.01 -24.61
C ASP A 239 -52.76 -23.95 -23.85
N GLU A 240 -53.01 -25.27 -23.86
CA GLU A 240 -52.11 -26.27 -23.29
C GLU A 240 -50.75 -26.33 -24.01
N GLU A 241 -50.75 -26.20 -25.34
CA GLU A 241 -49.50 -26.15 -26.11
C GLU A 241 -48.70 -24.88 -25.81
N ILE A 242 -49.35 -23.73 -25.64
CA ILE A 242 -48.64 -22.51 -25.23
C ILE A 242 -48.04 -22.66 -23.84
N GLN A 243 -48.81 -23.19 -22.88
CA GLN A 243 -48.30 -23.41 -21.52
C GLN A 243 -47.08 -24.35 -21.55
N ALA A 244 -47.12 -25.41 -22.36
CA ALA A 244 -45.99 -26.31 -22.53
C ALA A 244 -44.74 -25.62 -23.11
N GLU A 245 -44.90 -24.66 -24.03
CA GLU A 245 -43.78 -23.85 -24.54
C GLU A 245 -43.20 -22.94 -23.46
N LEU A 246 -44.05 -22.32 -22.63
CA LEU A 246 -43.59 -21.49 -21.49
C LEU A 246 -42.81 -22.33 -20.47
N ASP A 247 -43.34 -23.49 -20.11
CA ASP A 247 -42.67 -24.42 -19.19
C ASP A 247 -41.32 -24.88 -19.76
N ALA A 248 -41.25 -25.18 -21.07
CA ALA A 248 -40.00 -25.57 -21.74
C ALA A 248 -38.95 -24.45 -21.76
N ILE A 249 -39.38 -23.18 -21.89
CA ILE A 249 -38.49 -22.02 -21.78
C ILE A 249 -37.90 -21.92 -20.37
N ASP A 250 -38.75 -22.01 -19.34
CA ASP A 250 -38.32 -21.87 -17.94
C ASP A 250 -37.42 -23.03 -17.50
N GLU A 251 -37.81 -24.27 -17.81
CA GLU A 251 -37.04 -25.48 -17.50
C GLU A 251 -35.71 -25.51 -18.25
N GLY A 252 -35.72 -25.18 -19.54
CA GLY A 252 -34.51 -25.14 -20.36
C GLY A 252 -33.54 -24.04 -19.89
N TRP A 253 -34.06 -22.89 -19.47
CA TRP A 253 -33.22 -21.83 -18.89
C TRP A 253 -32.61 -22.26 -17.56
N ALA A 254 -33.40 -22.84 -16.65
CA ALA A 254 -32.89 -23.38 -15.39
C ALA A 254 -31.82 -24.46 -15.61
N TYR A 255 -32.02 -25.32 -16.61
CA TYR A 255 -31.02 -26.31 -17.02
C TYR A 255 -29.74 -25.65 -17.51
N ILE A 256 -29.81 -24.70 -18.46
CA ILE A 256 -28.64 -23.97 -18.96
C ILE A 256 -27.90 -23.31 -17.81
N GLN A 257 -28.60 -22.59 -16.92
CA GLN A 257 -27.99 -21.94 -15.76
C GLN A 257 -27.25 -22.93 -14.84
N SER A 258 -27.79 -24.13 -14.65
CA SER A 258 -27.15 -25.19 -13.86
C SER A 258 -25.85 -25.72 -14.47
N LYS A 259 -25.56 -25.39 -15.74
CA LYS A 259 -24.34 -25.77 -16.46
C LYS A 259 -23.30 -24.66 -16.53
N LEU A 260 -23.48 -23.56 -15.78
CA LEU A 260 -22.45 -22.53 -15.67
C LEU A 260 -21.15 -23.16 -15.18
N VAL A 261 -20.08 -22.98 -15.95
CA VAL A 261 -18.74 -23.40 -15.53
C VAL A 261 -18.20 -22.33 -14.59
N GLU A 262 -18.15 -22.66 -13.30
CA GLU A 262 -17.70 -21.75 -12.25
C GLU A 262 -16.18 -21.59 -12.23
N LEU A 263 -15.71 -20.55 -11.51
CA LEU A 263 -14.28 -20.32 -11.32
C LEU A 263 -13.71 -21.32 -10.34
N GLU A 264 -12.81 -22.17 -10.80
CA GLU A 264 -11.99 -23.00 -9.93
C GLU A 264 -10.52 -22.56 -10.01
N ILE A 265 -9.99 -22.08 -8.90
CA ILE A 265 -8.56 -21.79 -8.74
C ILE A 265 -7.89 -23.04 -8.20
N ALA A 266 -7.18 -23.77 -9.06
CA ALA A 266 -6.42 -24.94 -8.66
C ALA A 266 -5.23 -24.56 -7.76
N ASP A 267 -4.90 -25.45 -6.83
CA ASP A 267 -3.67 -25.35 -6.06
C ASP A 267 -2.46 -25.49 -6.98
N GLY A 268 -1.48 -24.60 -6.82
CA GLY A 268 -0.30 -24.65 -7.65
C GLY A 268 0.56 -23.40 -7.59
N ASN A 269 1.58 -23.40 -8.44
CA ASN A 269 2.52 -22.30 -8.59
C ASN A 269 2.18 -21.51 -9.85
N TYR A 270 2.13 -20.18 -9.72
CA TYR A 270 1.68 -19.29 -10.77
C TYR A 270 2.58 -18.06 -10.89
N ARG A 271 2.64 -17.51 -12.09
CA ARG A 271 2.93 -16.09 -12.30
C ARG A 271 1.61 -15.35 -12.45
N ILE A 272 1.46 -14.23 -11.74
CA ILE A 272 0.28 -13.36 -11.83
C ILE A 272 0.60 -12.23 -12.80
N VAL A 273 0.12 -12.37 -14.05
CA VAL A 273 0.49 -11.51 -15.17
C VAL A 273 -0.61 -10.48 -15.44
N SER A 274 -0.26 -9.23 -15.71
CA SER A 274 -1.23 -8.20 -16.07
C SER A 274 -1.93 -8.54 -17.37
N ALA A 275 -3.26 -8.38 -17.41
CA ALA A 275 -4.06 -8.53 -18.63
C ALA A 275 -4.00 -7.29 -19.54
N ILE A 276 -3.41 -6.18 -19.07
CA ILE A 276 -3.17 -4.98 -19.88
C ILE A 276 -2.03 -5.23 -20.86
N THR A 277 -2.23 -4.80 -22.10
CA THR A 277 -1.13 -4.61 -23.06
C THR A 277 -0.41 -3.30 -22.76
N TRP A 278 0.84 -3.38 -22.33
CA TRP A 278 1.67 -2.21 -22.09
C TRP A 278 2.41 -1.83 -23.36
N THR A 279 2.59 -0.53 -23.60
CA THR A 279 3.35 -0.02 -24.73
C THR A 279 4.33 1.03 -24.24
N ASN A 280 5.62 0.77 -24.45
CA ASN A 280 6.72 1.66 -24.11
C ASN A 280 7.36 2.20 -25.38
N THR A 281 7.48 3.51 -25.46
CA THR A 281 8.11 4.20 -26.60
C THR A 281 9.40 4.89 -26.14
N ALA A 282 10.51 4.55 -26.81
CA ALA A 282 11.82 5.15 -26.59
C ALA A 282 12.31 5.80 -27.89
N ILE A 283 12.88 7.00 -27.77
CA ILE A 283 13.54 7.68 -28.88
C ILE A 283 15.02 7.33 -28.77
N VAL A 284 15.56 6.65 -29.79
CA VAL A 284 16.98 6.31 -29.88
C VAL A 284 17.63 7.10 -31.02
N PRO A 285 18.93 7.42 -30.93
CA PRO A 285 19.66 7.95 -32.08
C PRO A 285 19.58 6.94 -33.24
N GLY A 286 19.09 7.38 -34.40
CA GLY A 286 19.11 6.57 -35.61
C GLY A 286 20.53 6.45 -36.16
N GLU A 287 20.70 5.65 -37.23
CA GLU A 287 22.00 5.46 -37.87
C GLU A 287 22.65 6.78 -38.37
N ASN A 288 21.84 7.82 -38.57
CA ASN A 288 22.30 9.20 -38.77
C ASN A 288 22.08 10.00 -37.46
N PRO A 289 23.09 10.64 -36.86
CA PRO A 289 22.94 11.43 -35.63
C PRO A 289 21.94 12.61 -35.72
N GLU A 290 21.47 12.98 -36.91
CA GLU A 290 20.40 13.98 -37.11
C GLU A 290 18.98 13.38 -37.18
N VAL A 291 18.84 12.05 -37.18
CA VAL A 291 17.56 11.35 -37.25
C VAL A 291 17.39 10.51 -35.99
N SER A 292 16.25 10.65 -35.32
CA SER A 292 15.92 9.84 -34.15
C SER A 292 14.90 8.77 -34.54
N ASP A 293 15.21 7.52 -34.22
CA ASP A 293 14.28 6.40 -34.40
C ASP A 293 13.41 6.24 -33.15
N THR A 294 12.17 5.83 -33.37
CA THR A 294 11.24 5.53 -32.29
C THR A 294 11.10 4.01 -32.17
N ILE A 295 11.59 3.45 -31.07
CA ILE A 295 11.39 2.04 -30.74
C ILE A 295 10.15 1.92 -29.86
N THR A 296 9.20 1.11 -30.31
CA THR A 296 8.01 0.74 -29.54
C THR A 296 8.16 -0.71 -29.07
N THR A 297 8.07 -0.92 -27.77
CA THR A 297 8.10 -2.25 -27.13
C THR A 297 6.78 -2.51 -26.42
N ASN A 298 6.36 -3.77 -26.36
CA ASN A 298 5.13 -4.17 -25.66
C ASN A 298 5.46 -5.14 -24.52
N PRO A 299 5.97 -4.64 -23.38
CA PRO A 299 6.38 -5.49 -22.29
C PRO A 299 5.18 -6.22 -21.65
N ARG A 300 5.44 -7.45 -21.18
CA ARG A 300 4.51 -8.17 -20.31
C ARG A 300 4.84 -7.83 -18.86
N LYS A 301 3.85 -7.40 -18.09
CA LYS A 301 4.01 -7.03 -16.68
C LYS A 301 3.47 -8.12 -15.76
N ALA A 302 4.11 -8.34 -14.61
CA ALA A 302 3.67 -9.32 -13.63
C ALA A 302 3.87 -8.81 -12.20
N ILE A 303 3.12 -9.39 -11.27
CA ILE A 303 3.26 -9.11 -9.84
C ILE A 303 4.50 -9.82 -9.29
N TYR A 304 5.31 -9.11 -8.52
CA TYR A 304 6.46 -9.65 -7.79
C TYR A 304 6.47 -9.11 -6.35
N ALA A 305 7.21 -9.79 -5.47
CA ALA A 305 7.41 -9.34 -4.09
C ALA A 305 8.74 -8.61 -3.93
N THR A 306 8.76 -7.53 -3.17
CA THR A 306 10.00 -6.98 -2.61
C THR A 306 10.44 -7.82 -1.40
N LEU A 307 11.76 -8.01 -1.26
CA LEU A 307 12.32 -8.75 -0.13
C LEU A 307 12.22 -7.94 1.16
N ASP A 308 12.65 -6.68 1.10
CA ASP A 308 12.92 -5.78 2.23
C ASP A 308 11.62 -5.29 2.88
N THR A 309 10.82 -4.57 2.10
CA THR A 309 9.58 -3.96 2.58
C THR A 309 8.41 -4.93 2.62
N LYS A 310 8.61 -6.17 2.15
CA LYS A 310 7.57 -7.20 2.01
C LYS A 310 6.32 -6.63 1.35
N GLN A 311 6.48 -6.04 0.16
CA GLN A 311 5.42 -5.40 -0.60
C GLN A 311 5.17 -6.13 -1.91
N ALA A 312 3.92 -6.15 -2.36
CA ALA A 312 3.58 -6.58 -3.71
C ALA A 312 3.73 -5.40 -4.67
N LYS A 313 4.50 -5.62 -5.73
CA LYS A 313 4.81 -4.65 -6.78
C LYS A 313 4.58 -5.28 -8.16
N TRP A 314 4.66 -4.49 -9.22
CA TRP A 314 4.59 -4.94 -10.59
C TRP A 314 5.71 -4.34 -11.43
N ALA A 315 6.26 -5.16 -12.33
CA ALA A 315 7.33 -4.79 -13.24
C ALA A 315 7.29 -5.66 -14.50
N ASP A 316 8.23 -5.46 -15.43
CA ASP A 316 8.43 -6.39 -16.55
C ASP A 316 8.65 -7.79 -16.00
N ILE A 317 8.00 -8.78 -16.60
CA ILE A 317 8.09 -10.16 -16.14
C ILE A 317 9.54 -10.64 -16.28
N ASP A 318 10.11 -11.14 -15.19
CA ASP A 318 11.36 -11.87 -15.19
C ASP A 318 11.06 -13.34 -14.91
N SER A 319 11.22 -14.19 -15.92
CA SER A 319 10.97 -15.61 -15.78
C SER A 319 12.04 -16.35 -14.97
N THR A 320 13.19 -15.71 -14.73
CA THR A 320 14.33 -16.27 -13.99
C THR A 320 14.37 -15.85 -12.53
N ASP A 321 13.45 -14.99 -12.11
CA ASP A 321 13.40 -14.46 -10.74
C ASP A 321 12.28 -15.12 -9.92
N CYS A 322 12.67 -15.76 -8.82
CA CYS A 322 11.74 -16.44 -7.91
C CYS A 322 10.73 -15.48 -7.24
N ARG A 323 10.99 -14.17 -7.18
CA ARG A 323 10.07 -13.17 -6.63
C ARG A 323 8.78 -13.03 -7.42
N TYR A 324 8.75 -13.48 -8.68
CA TYR A 324 7.56 -13.48 -9.53
C TYR A 324 6.69 -14.74 -9.37
N LEU A 325 7.12 -15.70 -8.55
CA LEU A 325 6.39 -16.94 -8.30
C LEU A 325 5.48 -16.80 -7.08
N TRP A 326 4.22 -17.19 -7.28
CA TRP A 326 3.17 -17.16 -6.27
C TRP A 326 2.57 -18.55 -6.13
N LYS A 327 2.53 -19.06 -4.90
CA LYS A 327 1.80 -20.27 -4.57
C LYS A 327 0.38 -19.88 -4.19
N LEU A 328 -0.57 -20.43 -4.94
CA LEU A 328 -2.00 -20.32 -4.64
C LEU A 328 -2.44 -21.61 -3.95
N THR A 329 -3.15 -21.47 -2.84
CA THR A 329 -3.64 -22.61 -2.06
C THR A 329 -5.06 -22.33 -1.61
N ASN A 330 -5.97 -23.20 -2.00
CA ASN A 330 -7.35 -23.18 -1.60
C ASN A 330 -7.49 -23.73 -0.17
N VAL A 331 -7.92 -22.87 0.76
CA VAL A 331 -8.06 -23.20 2.19
C VAL A 331 -9.52 -23.20 2.66
N GLY A 332 -10.48 -23.12 1.73
CA GLY A 332 -11.91 -23.08 2.02
C GLY A 332 -12.72 -22.65 0.78
N GLU A 333 -14.05 -22.68 0.87
CA GLU A 333 -14.94 -22.27 -0.23
C GLU A 333 -14.57 -20.85 -0.73
N ASP A 334 -14.04 -20.77 -1.95
CA ASP A 334 -13.51 -19.56 -2.61
C ASP A 334 -12.53 -18.72 -1.79
N SER A 335 -11.72 -19.39 -0.97
CA SER A 335 -10.78 -18.77 -0.03
C SER A 335 -9.35 -19.16 -0.39
N ILE A 336 -8.67 -18.32 -1.18
CA ILE A 336 -7.34 -18.63 -1.72
C ILE A 336 -6.27 -17.87 -0.96
N GLN A 337 -5.33 -18.57 -0.32
CA GLN A 337 -4.10 -17.93 0.14
C GLN A 337 -3.15 -17.70 -1.03
N VAL A 338 -2.62 -16.48 -1.13
CA VAL A 338 -1.68 -16.08 -2.17
C VAL A 338 -0.35 -15.77 -1.50
N MET A 339 0.57 -16.73 -1.55
CA MET A 339 1.88 -16.67 -0.92
C MET A 339 2.95 -16.41 -1.96
N ASN A 340 3.86 -15.48 -1.71
CA ASN A 340 5.05 -15.34 -2.54
C ASN A 340 6.11 -16.37 -2.13
N ILE A 341 6.65 -17.12 -3.09
CA ILE A 341 7.59 -18.22 -2.82
C ILE A 341 8.94 -17.70 -2.31
N ALA A 342 9.40 -16.55 -2.82
CA ALA A 342 10.70 -15.99 -2.45
C ALA A 342 10.71 -15.46 -1.00
N THR A 343 9.62 -14.85 -0.54
CA THR A 343 9.56 -14.20 0.78
C THR A 343 8.87 -15.03 1.86
N ASP A 344 8.22 -16.14 1.49
CA ASP A 344 7.23 -16.87 2.29
C ASP A 344 6.03 -16.01 2.75
N GLY A 345 5.94 -14.77 2.28
CA GLY A 345 4.93 -13.82 2.71
C GLY A 345 3.60 -14.05 2.02
N ILE A 346 2.53 -14.14 2.81
CA ILE A 346 1.15 -14.17 2.32
C ILE A 346 0.65 -12.74 2.18
N ILE A 347 -0.10 -12.42 1.11
CA ILE A 347 -0.72 -11.09 0.96
C ILE A 347 -1.55 -10.76 2.20
N ALA A 348 -1.11 -9.75 2.95
CA ALA A 348 -1.64 -9.40 4.26
C ALA A 348 -2.65 -8.26 4.18
N THR A 349 -2.33 -7.20 3.44
CA THR A 349 -3.24 -6.06 3.26
C THR A 349 -3.22 -5.57 1.81
N MET A 350 -4.36 -5.02 1.38
CA MET A 350 -4.53 -4.39 0.07
C MET A 350 -5.34 -3.09 0.19
N PRO A 351 -4.79 -2.08 0.88
CA PRO A 351 -5.49 -0.83 1.16
C PRO A 351 -5.65 0.04 -0.10
N THR A 352 -6.70 0.86 -0.11
CA THR A 352 -6.95 1.78 -1.21
C THR A 352 -5.82 2.81 -1.35
N SER A 353 -5.27 2.96 -2.56
CA SER A 353 -4.18 3.90 -2.89
C SER A 353 -2.83 3.63 -2.20
N ALA A 354 -2.70 2.55 -1.44
CA ALA A 354 -1.49 2.22 -0.71
C ALA A 354 -0.99 0.82 -1.09
N VAL A 355 0.32 0.63 -1.02
CA VAL A 355 0.96 -0.58 -1.52
C VAL A 355 0.55 -1.80 -0.68
N ALA A 356 0.20 -2.89 -1.36
CA ALA A 356 -0.13 -4.15 -0.74
C ALA A 356 1.11 -4.73 -0.04
N THR A 357 0.88 -5.33 1.12
CA THR A 357 1.94 -5.87 1.98
C THR A 357 1.83 -7.39 2.11
N LEU A 358 2.95 -8.02 2.45
CA LEU A 358 3.12 -9.44 2.63
C LEU A 358 3.55 -9.68 4.08
N ASP A 359 3.02 -10.73 4.70
CA ASP A 359 3.38 -11.16 6.05
C ASP A 359 3.37 -12.69 6.08
N PRO A 360 4.48 -13.36 6.48
CA PRO A 360 4.53 -14.81 6.61
C PRO A 360 3.51 -15.39 7.59
N GLU A 361 3.07 -14.62 8.58
CA GLU A 361 2.10 -15.04 9.59
C GLU A 361 0.65 -14.67 9.21
N SER A 362 0.45 -14.01 8.06
CA SER A 362 -0.89 -13.62 7.62
C SER A 362 -1.75 -14.84 7.30
N THR A 363 -2.97 -14.84 7.83
CA THR A 363 -4.01 -15.81 7.49
C THR A 363 -5.00 -15.26 6.45
N GLN A 364 -4.71 -14.09 5.87
CA GLN A 364 -5.60 -13.43 4.93
C GLN A 364 -5.75 -14.26 3.64
N THR A 365 -6.99 -14.43 3.21
CA THR A 365 -7.40 -15.12 1.97
C THR A 365 -7.87 -14.09 0.95
N MET A 366 -7.72 -14.42 -0.32
CA MET A 366 -8.17 -13.64 -1.46
C MET A 366 -9.38 -14.31 -2.11
N SER A 367 -10.32 -13.51 -2.55
CA SER A 367 -11.42 -13.92 -3.43
C SER A 367 -11.07 -13.56 -4.87
N PHE A 368 -11.19 -14.51 -5.78
CA PHE A 368 -10.97 -14.31 -7.20
C PHE A 368 -12.31 -14.19 -7.94
N MET A 369 -12.36 -13.33 -8.95
CA MET A 369 -13.53 -13.12 -9.78
C MET A 369 -13.16 -13.27 -11.25
N PHE A 370 -13.99 -14.00 -12.00
CA PHE A 370 -13.90 -14.03 -13.45
C PHE A 370 -14.38 -12.71 -14.05
N VAL A 371 -13.60 -12.15 -14.97
CA VAL A 371 -13.93 -10.89 -15.65
C VAL A 371 -14.31 -11.16 -17.10
N LYS A 372 -13.44 -11.84 -17.86
CA LYS A 372 -13.63 -12.14 -19.29
C LYS A 372 -12.63 -13.18 -19.77
N ARG A 373 -12.73 -13.55 -21.05
CA ARG A 373 -11.67 -14.24 -21.79
C ARG A 373 -10.90 -13.28 -22.68
N THR A 374 -9.60 -13.52 -22.82
CA THR A 374 -8.81 -12.94 -23.91
C THR A 374 -9.18 -13.60 -25.24
N ALA A 375 -8.77 -13.00 -26.37
CA ALA A 375 -9.02 -13.57 -27.69
C ALA A 375 -8.37 -14.96 -27.91
N ASP A 376 -7.29 -15.25 -27.17
CA ASP A 376 -6.61 -16.55 -27.12
C ASP A 376 -7.18 -17.50 -26.06
N GLY A 377 -8.31 -17.17 -25.44
CA GLY A 377 -9.06 -18.06 -24.54
C GLY A 377 -8.57 -18.09 -23.09
N LYS A 378 -7.64 -17.22 -22.69
CA LYS A 378 -7.18 -17.17 -21.29
C LYS A 378 -8.21 -16.47 -20.41
N ALA A 379 -8.46 -17.03 -19.23
CA ALA A 379 -9.31 -16.40 -18.23
C ALA A 379 -8.61 -15.16 -17.65
N VAL A 380 -9.30 -14.03 -17.73
CA VAL A 380 -8.91 -12.78 -17.08
C VAL A 380 -9.68 -12.66 -15.78
N LEU A 381 -8.96 -12.46 -14.70
CA LEU A 381 -9.45 -12.46 -13.34
C LEU A 381 -9.14 -11.14 -12.65
N SER A 382 -9.89 -10.83 -11.61
CA SER A 382 -9.50 -9.85 -10.59
C SER A 382 -9.54 -10.52 -9.23
N PHE A 383 -8.76 -10.01 -8.27
CA PHE A 383 -8.78 -10.55 -6.92
C PHE A 383 -8.63 -9.45 -5.86
N GLU A 384 -9.19 -9.71 -4.70
CA GLU A 384 -9.18 -8.83 -3.54
C GLU A 384 -9.14 -9.63 -2.24
N PRO A 385 -8.76 -9.04 -1.10
CA PRO A 385 -8.90 -9.68 0.20
C PRO A 385 -10.36 -10.06 0.47
N GLN A 386 -10.59 -11.26 1.00
CA GLN A 386 -11.92 -11.72 1.37
C GLN A 386 -12.57 -10.77 2.39
N GLY A 387 -13.82 -10.36 2.15
CA GLY A 387 -14.51 -9.31 2.92
C GLY A 387 -14.09 -7.88 2.54
N GLY A 388 -13.30 -7.71 1.49
CA GLY A 388 -12.94 -6.42 0.90
C GLY A 388 -14.12 -5.69 0.28
N GLY A 389 -13.96 -4.38 0.08
CA GLY A 389 -14.94 -3.54 -0.61
C GLY A 389 -14.52 -3.19 -2.03
N GLN A 390 -15.33 -2.39 -2.72
CA GLN A 390 -15.13 -1.95 -4.12
C GLN A 390 -13.72 -1.40 -4.46
N TYR A 391 -12.94 -0.98 -3.46
CA TYR A 391 -11.63 -0.35 -3.62
C TYR A 391 -10.44 -1.20 -3.12
N ASN A 392 -10.63 -2.53 -3.02
CA ASN A 392 -9.61 -3.46 -2.52
C ASN A 392 -9.09 -4.47 -3.54
N PHE A 393 -9.44 -4.32 -4.83
CA PHE A 393 -8.89 -5.14 -5.90
C PHE A 393 -7.42 -4.81 -6.19
N ALA A 394 -6.62 -5.86 -6.42
CA ALA A 394 -5.20 -5.75 -6.76
C ALA A 394 -5.04 -4.96 -8.06
N HIS A 395 -4.46 -3.77 -7.96
CA HIS A 395 -4.40 -2.80 -9.05
C HIS A 395 -2.97 -2.29 -9.29
N CYS A 396 -2.61 -2.07 -10.55
CA CYS A 396 -1.34 -1.46 -10.95
C CYS A 396 -1.32 0.03 -10.58
N GLY A 397 -0.84 0.39 -9.39
CA GLY A 397 -0.76 1.78 -8.93
C GLY A 397 0.21 2.64 -9.76
N GLY A 398 -0.16 3.91 -10.01
CA GLY A 398 0.74 4.92 -10.58
C GLY A 398 1.11 4.73 -12.06
N HIS A 399 0.26 4.05 -12.83
CA HIS A 399 0.49 3.60 -14.21
C HIS A 399 0.38 4.67 -15.33
N GLY A 400 0.54 5.96 -15.03
CA GLY A 400 0.45 7.03 -16.03
C GLY A 400 1.52 6.94 -17.13
N GLY A 401 1.10 6.75 -18.39
CA GLY A 401 1.97 6.74 -19.57
C GLY A 401 2.79 5.45 -19.78
N GLY A 402 2.35 4.30 -19.25
CA GLY A 402 2.99 3.00 -19.45
C GLY A 402 4.26 2.74 -18.64
N LYS A 403 4.82 3.80 -18.04
CA LYS A 403 6.12 3.78 -17.34
C LYS A 403 6.05 3.49 -15.84
N GLY A 404 4.86 3.25 -15.28
CA GLY A 404 4.65 2.87 -13.86
C GLY A 404 5.53 3.63 -12.87
N LYS A 405 5.14 4.84 -12.43
CA LYS A 405 6.02 5.74 -11.65
C LYS A 405 6.54 5.18 -10.31
N ALA A 406 5.94 4.12 -9.78
CA ALA A 406 6.36 3.47 -8.54
C ALA A 406 6.25 1.93 -8.54
N GLY A 407 5.68 1.33 -9.59
CA GLY A 407 5.50 -0.13 -9.69
C GLY A 407 4.70 -0.77 -8.54
N ASN A 408 3.80 -0.05 -7.86
CA ASN A 408 3.10 -0.58 -6.69
C ASN A 408 1.86 -1.39 -7.08
N ILE A 409 1.59 -2.50 -6.38
CA ILE A 409 0.24 -3.07 -6.33
C ILE A 409 -0.53 -2.39 -5.21
N VAL A 410 -1.70 -1.84 -5.49
CA VAL A 410 -2.55 -1.13 -4.53
C VAL A 410 -3.98 -1.67 -4.57
N GLY A 411 -4.80 -1.41 -3.55
CA GLY A 411 -6.26 -1.49 -3.69
C GLY A 411 -6.75 -0.28 -4.48
N TRP A 412 -7.64 -0.46 -5.47
CA TRP A 412 -8.21 0.71 -6.16
C TRP A 412 -9.67 0.61 -6.59
N SER A 413 -10.03 -0.10 -7.65
CA SER A 413 -11.39 -0.01 -8.20
C SER A 413 -11.96 -1.37 -8.55
N ASN A 414 -13.28 -1.41 -8.73
CA ASN A 414 -14.04 -2.60 -9.09
C ASN A 414 -13.32 -3.40 -10.19
N GLY A 415 -12.92 -4.64 -9.87
CA GLY A 415 -12.12 -5.49 -10.74
C GLY A 415 -12.73 -5.74 -12.13
N THR A 416 -14.05 -5.64 -12.25
CA THR A 416 -14.76 -5.85 -13.52
C THR A 416 -14.65 -4.66 -14.50
N GLN A 417 -14.40 -3.44 -14.02
CA GLN A 417 -14.40 -2.22 -14.83
C GLN A 417 -13.01 -1.65 -15.08
N ALA A 418 -11.98 -2.09 -14.34
CA ALA A 418 -10.63 -1.56 -14.42
C ALA A 418 -9.66 -2.59 -14.98
N ASP A 419 -9.16 -2.34 -16.18
CA ASP A 419 -8.11 -3.12 -16.84
C ASP A 419 -6.85 -3.26 -15.97
N ALA A 420 -6.48 -2.23 -15.21
CA ALA A 420 -5.30 -2.26 -14.33
C ALA A 420 -5.48 -3.11 -13.08
N SER A 421 -6.70 -3.61 -12.83
CA SER A 421 -7.02 -4.61 -11.82
C SER A 421 -7.20 -6.04 -12.39
N GLN A 422 -6.90 -6.24 -13.67
CA GLN A 422 -7.13 -7.50 -14.38
C GLN A 422 -5.83 -8.29 -14.58
N TRP A 423 -5.90 -9.57 -14.28
CA TRP A 423 -4.77 -10.48 -14.17
C TRP A 423 -5.04 -11.81 -14.88
N VAL A 424 -3.98 -12.47 -15.33
CA VAL A 424 -3.98 -13.82 -15.88
C VAL A 424 -3.05 -14.66 -15.01
N LEU A 425 -3.53 -15.80 -14.56
CA LEU A 425 -2.73 -16.77 -13.83
C LEU A 425 -2.06 -17.70 -14.83
N GLU A 426 -0.73 -17.68 -14.89
CA GLU A 426 0.06 -18.57 -15.73
C GLU A 426 0.72 -19.65 -14.86
N PRO A 427 0.32 -20.92 -14.97
CA PRO A 427 0.88 -21.99 -14.15
C PRO A 427 2.37 -22.20 -14.48
N VAL A 428 3.13 -22.57 -13.46
CA VAL A 428 4.56 -22.91 -13.54
C VAL A 428 4.74 -24.30 -12.96
N ASP A 429 5.42 -25.18 -13.69
CA ASP A 429 5.67 -26.55 -13.25
C ASP A 429 6.63 -26.62 -12.05
N ASP A 430 6.47 -27.67 -11.24
CA ASP A 430 7.21 -27.84 -9.99
C ASP A 430 8.74 -27.97 -10.21
N GLU A 431 9.19 -28.49 -11.36
CA GLU A 431 10.61 -28.61 -11.68
C GLU A 431 11.25 -27.23 -11.86
N THR A 432 10.59 -26.35 -12.63
CA THR A 432 11.00 -24.95 -12.81
C THR A 432 10.99 -24.20 -11.49
N VAL A 433 9.95 -24.40 -10.66
CA VAL A 433 9.86 -23.75 -9.35
C VAL A 433 10.98 -24.22 -8.42
N ALA A 434 11.23 -25.52 -8.33
CA ALA A 434 12.29 -26.07 -7.48
C ALA A 434 13.67 -25.52 -7.87
N LYS A 435 13.96 -25.46 -9.17
CA LYS A 435 15.19 -24.85 -9.68
C LYS A 435 15.30 -23.38 -9.29
N LEU A 436 14.23 -22.59 -9.49
CA LEU A 436 14.25 -21.17 -9.16
C LEU A 436 14.38 -20.93 -7.64
N ILE A 437 13.82 -21.80 -6.80
CA ILE A 437 14.03 -21.74 -5.34
C ILE A 437 15.50 -22.02 -5.00
N GLU A 438 16.11 -23.04 -5.62
CA GLU A 438 17.52 -23.38 -5.43
C GLU A 438 18.44 -22.23 -5.86
N ASP A 439 18.24 -21.71 -7.07
CA ASP A 439 18.98 -20.57 -7.62
C ASP A 439 18.78 -19.32 -6.74
N TYR A 440 17.60 -19.16 -6.12
CA TYR A 440 17.25 -18.01 -5.31
C TYR A 440 17.63 -18.11 -3.82
N ALA A 441 17.93 -19.31 -3.31
CA ALA A 441 18.21 -19.55 -1.89
C ALA A 441 19.30 -18.62 -1.29
N PRO A 442 20.40 -18.27 -2.00
CA PRO A 442 21.38 -17.31 -1.51
C PRO A 442 20.84 -15.89 -1.30
N TYR A 443 19.81 -15.48 -2.05
CA TYR A 443 19.29 -14.10 -2.08
C TYR A 443 18.09 -13.89 -1.16
N LYS A 444 17.46 -14.96 -0.66
CA LYS A 444 16.26 -14.91 0.21
C LYS A 444 16.44 -14.05 1.48
N ASN A 445 17.69 -13.90 1.95
CA ASN A 445 18.07 -13.11 3.12
C ASN A 445 19.11 -12.02 2.78
N HIS A 446 19.11 -11.48 1.56
CA HIS A 446 20.16 -10.59 1.07
C HIS A 446 20.44 -9.37 1.99
N GLU A 447 19.44 -8.77 2.63
CA GLU A 447 19.68 -7.69 3.62
C GLU A 447 20.46 -8.17 4.86
N VAL A 448 20.16 -9.38 5.35
CA VAL A 448 20.90 -10.00 6.44
C VAL A 448 22.31 -10.38 5.98
N LEU A 449 22.46 -10.81 4.73
CA LEU A 449 23.76 -11.07 4.12
C LEU A 449 24.61 -9.80 4.08
N VAL A 450 24.05 -8.67 3.63
CA VAL A 450 24.72 -7.34 3.60
C VAL A 450 25.11 -6.90 5.02
N GLN A 451 24.20 -6.99 5.99
CA GLN A 451 24.49 -6.62 7.39
C GLN A 451 25.59 -7.50 8.01
N ASN A 452 25.54 -8.81 7.78
CA ASN A 452 26.57 -9.74 8.25
C ASN A 452 27.91 -9.49 7.54
N TYR A 453 27.88 -9.15 6.26
CA TYR A 453 29.06 -8.81 5.47
C TYR A 453 29.73 -7.53 5.99
N GLN A 454 28.97 -6.46 6.25
CA GLN A 454 29.46 -5.23 6.88
C GLN A 454 29.99 -5.48 8.30
N THR A 455 29.34 -6.35 9.07
CA THR A 455 29.82 -6.76 10.40
C THR A 455 31.15 -7.51 10.31
N LEU A 456 31.33 -8.35 9.29
CA LEU A 456 32.60 -9.05 9.04
C LEU A 456 33.71 -8.10 8.60
N GLN A 457 33.42 -7.11 7.75
CA GLN A 457 34.37 -6.06 7.39
C GLN A 457 34.87 -5.35 8.65
N ALA A 458 33.95 -4.83 9.47
CA ALA A 458 34.28 -4.14 10.72
C ALA A 458 35.06 -5.04 11.70
N ARG A 459 34.76 -6.34 11.74
CA ARG A 459 35.48 -7.32 12.56
C ARG A 459 36.90 -7.56 12.03
N GLY A 460 37.09 -7.65 10.72
CA GLY A 460 38.39 -7.75 10.07
C GLY A 460 39.24 -6.50 10.34
N ASP A 461 38.69 -5.31 10.14
CA ASP A 461 39.35 -4.03 10.44
C ASP A 461 39.76 -3.93 11.91
N SER A 462 38.85 -4.33 12.82
CA SER A 462 39.12 -4.35 14.26
C SER A 462 40.24 -5.34 14.61
N ALA A 463 40.25 -6.53 13.99
CA ALA A 463 41.31 -7.52 14.20
C ALA A 463 42.67 -7.02 13.70
N ILE A 464 42.70 -6.37 12.54
CA ILE A 464 43.89 -5.69 12.02
C ILE A 464 44.35 -4.60 13.01
N ALA A 465 43.44 -3.77 13.51
CA ALA A 465 43.75 -2.72 14.47
C ALA A 465 44.35 -3.30 15.77
N VAL A 466 43.77 -4.38 16.32
CA VAL A 466 44.29 -5.07 17.52
C VAL A 466 45.64 -5.76 17.25
N SER A 467 45.88 -6.28 16.05
CA SER A 467 47.18 -6.86 15.69
C SER A 467 48.30 -5.81 15.54
N LYS A 468 47.90 -4.55 15.32
CA LYS A 468 48.69 -3.31 15.42
C LYS A 468 48.54 -2.67 16.83
N ASP A 469 47.99 -3.42 17.78
CA ASP A 469 47.87 -3.21 19.24
C ASP A 469 49.23 -3.00 19.90
N ASP A 470 49.86 -1.87 19.64
CA ASP A 470 51.27 -1.73 19.88
C ASP A 470 51.61 -1.00 21.19
N SER A 471 51.82 -1.79 22.25
CA SER A 471 52.65 -1.33 23.36
C SER A 471 54.13 -1.28 22.93
N TYR A 472 54.48 -0.35 22.03
CA TYR A 472 55.83 -0.19 21.53
C TYR A 472 56.78 0.43 22.55
N ILE A 473 58.06 0.06 22.45
CA ILE A 473 59.15 0.95 22.81
C ILE A 473 59.43 1.79 21.54
N VAL A 474 59.26 3.11 21.66
CA VAL A 474 59.55 4.06 20.57
C VAL A 474 60.86 4.75 20.87
N THR A 475 61.83 4.62 19.97
CA THR A 475 63.02 5.47 20.00
C THR A 475 62.75 6.74 19.19
N ARG A 476 62.84 7.90 19.85
CA ARG A 476 62.69 9.23 19.23
C ARG A 476 64.05 9.78 18.77
N GLY A 477 64.09 10.28 17.55
CA GLY A 477 65.18 11.11 17.03
C GLY A 477 65.10 12.55 17.53
N GLU A 478 65.97 13.41 17.00
CA GLU A 478 65.95 14.85 17.29
C GLU A 478 64.68 15.52 16.73
N GLY A 479 64.16 16.53 17.42
CA GLY A 479 62.96 17.27 16.99
C GLY A 479 63.20 18.03 15.69
N LEU A 480 62.21 18.04 14.80
CA LEU A 480 62.30 18.65 13.46
C LEU A 480 62.04 20.16 13.44
N LEU A 481 61.51 20.72 14.53
CA LEU A 481 61.12 22.12 14.62
C LEU A 481 62.08 22.88 15.52
N THR A 482 62.57 24.02 15.03
CA THR A 482 63.60 24.84 15.69
C THR A 482 63.20 26.30 15.88
N SER A 483 62.18 26.79 15.16
CA SER A 483 61.69 28.17 15.30
C SER A 483 60.21 28.33 14.99
N GLY A 484 59.63 29.46 15.44
CA GLY A 484 58.25 29.84 15.13
C GLY A 484 58.01 30.16 13.65
N GLU A 485 59.05 30.51 12.89
CA GLU A 485 58.96 30.79 11.44
C GLU A 485 58.54 29.57 10.63
N GLN A 486 58.72 28.36 11.16
CA GLN A 486 58.24 27.12 10.55
C GLN A 486 56.73 26.96 10.64
N PHE A 487 56.02 27.80 11.39
CA PHE A 487 54.58 27.71 11.57
C PHE A 487 53.84 28.84 10.85
N SER A 488 52.62 28.53 10.42
CA SER A 488 51.66 29.55 10.01
C SER A 488 50.24 29.12 10.36
N SER A 489 49.36 30.07 10.65
CA SER A 489 47.93 29.81 10.80
C SER A 489 47.15 31.09 10.54
N PRO A 490 46.13 31.07 9.67
CA PRO A 490 45.24 32.22 9.49
C PRO A 490 44.35 32.48 10.71
N PHE A 491 44.36 31.57 11.68
CA PHE A 491 43.54 31.64 12.89
C PHE A 491 44.36 32.04 14.12
N THR A 492 45.60 32.50 14.01
CA THR A 492 46.36 32.94 15.19
C THR A 492 45.67 34.13 15.86
N CYS A 493 45.46 34.08 17.18
CA CYS A 493 44.93 35.22 17.93
C CYS A 493 45.77 36.49 17.68
N THR A 494 45.11 37.65 17.66
CA THR A 494 45.85 38.93 17.66
C THR A 494 46.47 39.21 19.03
N ALA A 495 47.53 40.02 19.07
CA ALA A 495 48.16 40.44 20.32
C ALA A 495 47.22 41.25 21.24
N GLU A 496 46.15 41.84 20.70
CA GLU A 496 45.11 42.52 21.47
C GLU A 496 44.16 41.53 22.15
N GLN A 497 43.81 40.42 21.47
CA GLN A 497 42.96 39.37 22.01
C GLN A 497 43.69 38.51 23.03
N GLU A 498 44.92 38.10 22.73
CA GLU A 498 45.69 37.17 23.54
C GLU A 498 47.18 37.57 23.56
N PRO A 499 47.60 38.54 24.40
CA PRO A 499 48.96 39.10 24.39
C PRO A 499 50.09 38.08 24.56
N LYS A 500 49.82 36.96 25.22
CA LYS A 500 50.77 35.86 25.44
C LYS A 500 50.59 34.67 24.48
N GLY A 501 49.58 34.73 23.62
CA GLY A 501 49.12 33.64 22.74
C GLY A 501 49.28 33.91 21.25
N ALA A 502 49.71 35.12 20.88
CA ALA A 502 49.63 35.62 19.51
C ALA A 502 50.85 35.29 18.61
N SER A 503 51.80 34.48 19.08
CA SER A 503 53.01 34.13 18.31
C SER A 503 53.36 32.65 18.45
N PHE A 504 53.81 32.06 17.35
CA PHE A 504 54.41 30.72 17.34
C PHE A 504 55.83 30.70 17.93
N ASP A 505 56.52 31.85 18.04
CA ASP A 505 57.84 31.92 18.69
C ASP A 505 57.78 31.48 20.17
N ASN A 506 56.62 31.67 20.80
CA ASN A 506 56.37 31.24 22.17
C ASN A 506 56.47 29.73 22.35
N LEU A 507 56.39 28.93 21.28
CA LEU A 507 56.53 27.46 21.39
C LEU A 507 57.96 27.01 21.66
N PHE A 508 58.93 27.91 21.54
CA PHE A 508 60.37 27.63 21.60
C PHE A 508 61.10 28.36 22.74
N ASP A 509 60.40 29.14 23.56
CA ASP A 509 61.01 29.93 24.64
C ASP A 509 61.20 29.15 25.96
N GLY A 510 60.59 27.97 26.06
CA GLY A 510 60.65 27.10 27.25
C GLY A 510 59.81 27.59 28.43
N ASP A 511 58.97 28.61 28.26
CA ASP A 511 58.06 29.13 29.27
C ASP A 511 56.62 28.65 29.00
N ASN A 512 56.03 27.87 29.92
CA ASN A 512 54.66 27.40 29.77
C ASN A 512 53.57 28.47 30.03
N SER A 513 54.01 29.69 30.37
CA SER A 513 53.16 30.86 30.57
C SER A 513 52.95 31.69 29.30
N THR A 514 53.78 31.47 28.29
CA THR A 514 53.66 31.93 26.89
C THR A 514 53.25 30.74 26.02
N TYR A 515 52.45 31.00 24.99
CA TYR A 515 51.86 29.94 24.17
C TYR A 515 51.48 30.47 22.78
N TRP A 516 51.08 29.58 21.90
CA TRP A 516 50.26 29.92 20.76
C TRP A 516 48.80 29.58 21.06
N HIS A 517 47.86 30.40 20.59
CA HIS A 517 46.42 30.15 20.66
C HIS A 517 45.76 30.49 19.33
N SER A 518 44.90 29.58 18.82
CA SER A 518 44.01 29.90 17.69
C SER A 518 42.83 30.75 18.17
N ASP A 519 42.26 31.63 17.35
CA ASP A 519 41.18 32.54 17.73
C ASP A 519 40.04 31.82 18.47
N TRP A 520 39.76 32.26 19.69
CA TRP A 520 38.70 31.70 20.53
C TRP A 520 37.53 32.65 20.69
N SER A 521 37.53 33.79 19.97
CA SER A 521 36.53 34.85 20.09
C SER A 521 35.11 34.43 19.67
N SER A 522 34.95 33.26 19.04
CA SER A 522 33.66 32.69 18.66
C SER A 522 33.63 31.16 18.84
N SER A 523 32.43 30.58 18.81
CA SER A 523 32.28 29.12 18.84
C SER A 523 32.69 28.53 17.49
N VAL A 524 33.70 27.66 17.49
CA VAL A 524 34.28 27.07 16.27
C VAL A 524 33.98 25.57 16.26
N PRO A 525 33.31 25.03 15.21
CA PRO A 525 33.12 23.60 15.02
C PRO A 525 34.44 22.84 14.93
N ALA A 526 34.41 21.53 15.20
CA ALA A 526 35.52 20.64 14.91
C ALA A 526 36.05 20.82 13.47
N HIS A 527 37.34 20.54 13.26
CA HIS A 527 37.95 20.51 11.93
C HIS A 527 37.87 21.86 11.17
N THR A 528 37.86 22.97 11.90
CA THR A 528 37.80 24.32 11.29
C THR A 528 39.13 25.06 11.41
N HIS A 529 39.70 25.21 12.61
CA HIS A 529 41.01 25.84 12.74
C HIS A 529 42.13 24.84 12.46
N TYR A 530 43.16 25.33 11.78
CA TYR A 530 44.38 24.58 11.53
C TYR A 530 45.62 25.45 11.72
N PHE A 531 46.75 24.79 11.89
CA PHE A 531 48.07 25.39 11.72
C PHE A 531 48.89 24.55 10.74
N ASN A 532 49.74 25.21 9.98
CA ASN A 532 50.68 24.60 9.06
C ASN A 532 52.06 24.55 9.72
N VAL A 533 52.83 23.55 9.34
CA VAL A 533 54.23 23.36 9.67
C VAL A 533 55.00 23.19 8.37
N THR A 534 56.06 23.98 8.20
CA THR A 534 57.04 23.88 7.11
C THR A 534 58.33 23.30 7.67
N LEU A 535 58.64 22.07 7.27
CA LEU A 535 59.89 21.42 7.63
C LEU A 535 61.05 21.93 6.76
N ASP A 536 62.28 21.89 7.27
CA ASP A 536 63.46 22.28 6.49
C ASP A 536 63.63 21.35 5.27
N ASP A 537 63.54 20.04 5.53
CA ASP A 537 63.55 18.96 4.55
C ASP A 537 62.26 18.13 4.64
N PRO A 538 61.82 17.49 3.53
CA PRO A 538 60.74 16.50 3.60
C PRO A 538 61.07 15.38 4.59
N VAL A 539 60.06 14.85 5.28
CA VAL A 539 60.23 13.70 6.18
C VAL A 539 60.85 12.55 5.40
N ALA A 540 61.94 11.97 5.92
CA ALA A 540 62.64 10.89 5.23
C ALA A 540 61.75 9.67 5.01
N ASP A 541 61.96 8.98 3.88
CA ASP A 541 61.22 7.75 3.54
C ASP A 541 61.30 6.72 4.67
N GLY A 542 60.16 6.12 5.01
CA GLY A 542 60.04 5.11 6.07
C GLY A 542 60.12 5.65 7.50
N THR A 543 60.16 6.98 7.68
CA THR A 543 60.15 7.62 9.01
C THR A 543 58.72 7.94 9.44
N MET A 544 58.31 7.42 10.60
CA MET A 544 57.07 7.84 11.27
C MET A 544 57.35 9.08 12.12
N LEU A 545 56.35 9.92 12.30
CA LEU A 545 56.42 11.08 13.20
C LEU A 545 55.57 10.88 14.44
N GLN A 546 55.98 11.52 15.53
CA GLN A 546 55.20 11.67 16.74
C GLN A 546 55.10 13.14 17.11
N ALA A 547 53.87 13.65 17.27
CA ALA A 547 53.65 15.00 17.75
C ALA A 547 53.80 15.03 19.27
N TYR A 548 54.50 16.03 19.78
CA TYR A 548 54.62 16.33 21.20
C TYR A 548 53.99 17.68 21.48
N ILE A 549 53.16 17.73 22.51
CA ILE A 549 52.46 18.94 22.93
C ILE A 549 52.67 19.15 24.43
N TYR A 550 53.15 20.34 24.78
CA TYR A 550 53.12 20.84 26.16
C TYR A 550 51.97 21.85 26.28
N ARG A 551 51.07 21.67 27.24
CA ARG A 551 49.90 22.56 27.42
C ARG A 551 50.20 23.74 28.35
N ARG A 552 49.55 24.89 28.11
CA ARG A 552 49.45 25.96 29.13
C ARG A 552 48.72 25.42 30.37
N ASN A 553 49.11 25.91 31.55
CA ASN A 553 48.45 25.57 32.82
C ASN A 553 47.09 26.28 32.99
N VAL A 554 46.12 25.89 32.16
CA VAL A 554 44.71 26.31 32.22
C VAL A 554 43.81 25.07 32.22
N LYS A 555 42.51 25.27 32.45
CA LYS A 555 41.54 24.18 32.58
C LYS A 555 41.04 23.60 31.26
N ASN A 556 41.08 24.38 30.18
CA ASN A 556 40.36 24.10 28.93
C ASN A 556 41.26 24.18 27.70
N ASP A 557 40.69 23.74 26.58
CA ASP A 557 41.18 23.89 25.21
C ASP A 557 42.48 23.12 24.94
N HIS A 558 42.64 21.98 25.60
CA HIS A 558 43.75 21.04 25.40
C HIS A 558 43.45 20.13 24.21
N ILE A 559 44.30 20.15 23.19
CA ILE A 559 44.15 19.34 21.97
C ILE A 559 44.05 17.86 22.35
N THR A 560 42.95 17.20 21.96
CA THR A 560 42.74 15.75 22.15
C THR A 560 42.76 14.96 20.83
N ALA A 561 42.44 15.61 19.72
CA ALA A 561 42.45 15.01 18.40
C ALA A 561 42.79 16.06 17.32
N MET A 562 43.57 15.63 16.33
CA MET A 562 43.88 16.42 15.14
C MET A 562 43.86 15.54 13.89
N THR A 563 43.55 16.13 12.73
CA THR A 563 43.74 15.48 11.43
C THR A 563 44.93 16.12 10.72
N VAL A 564 45.81 15.26 10.21
CA VAL A 564 47.08 15.65 9.58
C VAL A 564 46.96 15.52 8.08
N TYR A 565 47.40 16.54 7.36
CA TYR A 565 47.54 16.55 5.92
C TYR A 565 48.98 16.85 5.51
N GLY A 566 49.39 16.37 4.34
CA GLY A 566 50.71 16.57 3.74
C GLY A 566 50.64 17.16 2.34
N ALA A 567 51.59 18.04 2.03
CA ALA A 567 51.84 18.56 0.69
C ALA A 567 53.34 18.71 0.41
N ASN A 568 53.71 18.71 -0.87
CA ASN A 568 55.08 18.92 -1.35
C ASN A 568 55.24 20.19 -2.18
N ASP A 569 54.13 20.80 -2.60
CA ASP A 569 54.13 22.12 -3.21
C ASP A 569 53.83 23.17 -2.13
N GLY A 570 54.70 24.17 -1.99
CA GLY A 570 54.52 25.26 -1.03
C GLY A 570 53.29 26.12 -1.32
N SER A 571 52.74 26.08 -2.54
CA SER A 571 51.49 26.76 -2.88
C SER A 571 50.29 26.23 -2.06
N ALA A 572 50.36 25.00 -1.54
CA ALA A 572 49.31 24.41 -0.72
C ALA A 572 49.09 25.17 0.60
N ILE A 573 50.10 25.89 1.11
CA ILE A 573 49.98 26.73 2.33
C ILE A 573 48.86 27.76 2.17
N ASP A 574 48.71 28.33 0.98
CA ASP A 574 47.70 29.36 0.67
C ASP A 574 46.33 28.74 0.32
N ASP A 575 46.25 27.43 0.10
CA ASP A 575 44.99 26.72 -0.14
C ASP A 575 44.24 26.52 1.17
N ALA A 576 43.23 27.35 1.41
CA ALA A 576 42.34 27.21 2.58
C ALA A 576 41.40 26.00 2.47
N THR A 577 41.28 25.40 1.28
CA THR A 577 40.57 24.13 1.07
C THR A 577 41.52 22.95 1.27
N GLU A 578 41.00 21.73 1.25
CA GLU A 578 41.79 20.50 1.33
C GLU A 578 42.23 20.00 -0.05
N ALA A 579 41.93 20.72 -1.14
CA ALA A 579 42.12 20.23 -2.51
C ALA A 579 43.58 19.99 -2.90
N SER A 580 44.49 20.83 -2.41
CA SER A 580 45.94 20.72 -2.66
C SER A 580 46.68 19.88 -1.61
N TRP A 581 45.94 19.24 -0.70
CA TRP A 581 46.45 18.53 0.45
C TRP A 581 46.12 17.03 0.38
N THR A 582 47.05 16.18 0.78
CA THR A 582 46.79 14.74 0.97
C THR A 582 46.48 14.48 2.43
N ARG A 583 45.31 13.92 2.76
CA ARG A 583 45.01 13.49 4.13
C ARG A 583 45.93 12.33 4.51
N LEU A 584 46.64 12.46 5.63
CA LEU A 584 47.62 11.48 6.10
C LEU A 584 47.07 10.61 7.22
N ASP A 585 46.53 11.22 8.28
CA ASP A 585 46.12 10.49 9.47
C ASP A 585 45.18 11.32 10.37
N SER A 586 44.54 10.68 11.34
CA SER A 586 43.91 11.33 12.49
C SER A 586 44.62 10.90 13.77
N ILE A 587 45.28 11.86 14.41
CA ILE A 587 46.11 11.61 15.59
C ILE A 587 45.40 12.04 16.86
N ASN A 588 45.41 11.14 17.85
CA ASN A 588 44.90 11.40 19.19
C ASN A 588 46.03 11.66 20.17
N THR A 589 45.77 12.49 21.17
CA THR A 589 46.69 12.82 22.26
C THR A 589 46.08 12.33 23.58
N PRO A 590 46.50 11.15 24.07
CA PRO A 590 45.85 10.47 25.20
C PRO A 590 46.22 11.12 26.54
N TRP A 591 45.55 12.23 26.87
CA TRP A 591 45.74 12.92 28.14
C TRP A 591 45.25 12.07 29.33
N THR A 592 46.04 12.05 30.38
CA THR A 592 45.66 11.54 31.70
C THR A 592 45.51 12.69 32.70
N SER A 593 44.76 12.47 33.79
CA SER A 593 44.49 13.52 34.77
C SER A 593 45.78 14.06 35.39
N GLY A 594 45.98 15.38 35.34
CA GLY A 594 47.17 16.04 35.89
C GLY A 594 48.39 16.07 34.96
N GLN A 595 48.33 15.46 33.78
CA GLN A 595 49.42 15.45 32.80
C GLN A 595 49.65 16.85 32.20
N THR A 596 50.91 17.25 32.02
CA THR A 596 51.32 18.58 31.50
C THR A 596 51.83 18.54 30.06
N GLU A 597 52.25 17.37 29.61
CA GLU A 597 52.76 17.12 28.27
C GLU A 597 52.23 15.78 27.75
N VAL A 598 51.99 15.68 26.45
CA VAL A 598 51.45 14.49 25.82
C VAL A 598 52.16 14.29 24.49
N THR A 599 52.20 13.03 24.04
CA THR A 599 52.55 12.72 22.67
C THR A 599 51.43 12.01 21.96
N SER A 600 51.28 12.27 20.67
CA SER A 600 50.32 11.57 19.83
C SER A 600 50.70 10.10 19.61
N GLY A 601 49.79 9.35 18.99
CA GLY A 601 50.18 8.15 18.24
C GLY A 601 51.21 8.48 17.14
N LEU A 602 51.86 7.44 16.62
CA LEU A 602 52.73 7.57 15.45
C LEU A 602 51.89 7.76 14.20
N PHE A 603 52.32 8.65 13.30
CA PHE A 603 51.67 8.86 12.01
C PHE A 603 52.71 8.90 10.89
N ASN A 604 52.32 8.49 9.69
CA ASN A 604 53.21 8.51 8.53
C ASN A 604 53.11 9.86 7.82
N ALA A 605 54.23 10.57 7.74
CA ALA A 605 54.36 11.80 6.96
C ALA A 605 55.53 11.73 5.97
N ALA A 606 56.06 10.53 5.71
CA ALA A 606 57.19 10.30 4.82
C ALA A 606 56.96 10.94 3.45
N GLY A 607 58.00 11.61 2.96
CA GLY A 607 57.99 12.28 1.67
C GLY A 607 57.31 13.65 1.65
N TYR A 608 56.73 14.15 2.77
CA TYR A 608 56.05 15.45 2.82
C TYR A 608 56.88 16.52 3.54
N LYS A 609 56.92 17.74 2.98
CA LYS A 609 57.60 18.91 3.57
C LYS A 609 56.65 19.87 4.30
N TYR A 610 55.44 20.01 3.79
CA TYR A 610 54.42 20.89 4.33
C TYR A 610 53.36 20.04 5.01
N LEU A 611 53.11 20.28 6.29
CA LEU A 611 52.10 19.57 7.07
C LEU A 611 51.03 20.53 7.56
N ARG A 612 49.77 20.13 7.54
CA ARG A 612 48.65 20.88 8.13
C ARG A 612 47.98 20.03 9.21
N PHE A 613 47.72 20.64 10.35
CA PHE A 613 47.06 20.02 11.49
C PHE A 613 45.74 20.73 11.76
N TYR A 614 44.63 20.08 11.43
CA TYR A 614 43.29 20.53 11.81
C TYR A 614 43.01 20.16 13.26
N ILE A 615 42.39 21.07 14.01
CA ILE A 615 41.97 20.86 15.40
C ILE A 615 40.59 20.23 15.37
N ASP A 616 40.52 18.94 15.67
CA ASP A 616 39.25 18.17 15.62
C ASP A 616 38.54 18.17 16.97
N ASN A 617 39.32 18.16 18.05
CA ASN A 617 38.74 18.14 19.38
C ASN A 617 39.69 18.71 20.43
N THR A 618 39.10 19.29 21.47
CA THR A 618 39.79 19.71 22.68
C THR A 618 39.03 19.28 23.94
N ALA A 619 39.77 19.11 25.04
CA ALA A 619 39.21 18.76 26.33
C ALA A 619 39.56 19.79 27.42
N GLY A 620 38.73 19.78 28.45
CA GLY A 620 38.84 20.67 29.59
C GLY A 620 37.77 20.36 30.62
N SER A 621 38.00 20.74 31.88
CA SER A 621 37.03 20.47 32.96
C SER A 621 35.71 21.22 32.78
N GLU A 622 35.68 22.24 31.92
CA GLU A 622 34.51 23.09 31.66
C GLU A 622 34.03 22.99 30.19
N ILE A 623 34.55 22.03 29.42
CA ILE A 623 34.14 21.77 28.03
C ILE A 623 33.09 20.66 28.02
N THR A 624 31.86 20.99 27.58
CA THR A 624 30.73 20.04 27.50
C THR A 624 30.41 19.60 26.06
N SER A 625 31.11 20.14 25.07
CA SER A 625 30.94 19.83 23.64
C SER A 625 32.26 20.07 22.89
N THR A 626 32.48 19.34 21.80
CA THR A 626 33.65 19.48 20.93
C THR A 626 33.88 20.93 20.47
N ARG A 627 35.15 21.36 20.47
CA ARG A 627 35.59 22.69 20.01
C ARG A 627 36.77 22.55 19.05
N GLY A 628 36.76 23.32 17.97
CA GLY A 628 37.83 23.34 16.96
C GLY A 628 38.83 24.47 17.10
N TYR A 629 39.14 24.92 18.32
CA TYR A 629 40.22 25.88 18.63
C TYR A 629 41.03 25.37 19.83
N ALA A 630 42.31 25.76 19.93
CA ALA A 630 43.20 25.27 20.98
C ALA A 630 44.35 26.22 21.32
N HIS A 631 45.08 25.87 22.39
CA HIS A 631 46.41 26.41 22.69
C HIS A 631 47.46 25.30 22.79
N MET A 632 48.71 25.70 22.64
CA MET A 632 49.88 24.91 23.00
C MET A 632 51.00 25.83 23.47
N ALA A 633 51.69 25.44 24.54
CA ALA A 633 52.87 26.15 25.03
C ALA A 633 54.16 25.60 24.40
N GLN A 634 54.14 24.35 23.93
CA GLN A 634 55.16 23.82 23.03
C GLN A 634 54.52 22.85 22.05
N PHE A 635 55.04 22.80 20.83
CA PHE A 635 54.74 21.79 19.82
C PHE A 635 56.04 21.33 19.16
N GLN A 636 56.21 20.01 19.05
CA GLN A 636 57.39 19.43 18.40
C GLN A 636 56.98 18.20 17.58
N LEU A 637 57.71 17.92 16.51
CA LEU A 637 57.61 16.69 15.73
C LEU A 637 58.88 15.89 15.91
N TYR A 638 58.76 14.69 16.47
CA TYR A 638 59.88 13.78 16.63
C TYR A 638 59.82 12.67 15.56
N PRO A 639 60.88 12.48 14.76
CA PRO A 639 61.09 11.25 14.03
C PRO A 639 61.09 10.09 15.01
N ALA A 640 60.33 9.05 14.72
CA ALA A 640 60.16 7.92 15.60
C ALA A 640 60.36 6.63 14.83
N THR A 641 61.12 5.72 15.44
CA THR A 641 61.29 4.35 14.96
C THR A 641 60.66 3.39 15.95
N ILE A 642 59.88 2.46 15.42
CA ILE A 642 59.28 1.37 16.18
C ILE A 642 60.38 0.33 16.46
N ASP A 643 60.69 0.08 17.73
CA ASP A 643 61.63 -0.97 18.11
C ASP A 643 60.93 -2.34 18.15
N GLY A 644 61.05 -3.11 17.06
CA GLY A 644 60.63 -4.53 16.98
C GLY A 644 59.56 -4.84 15.93
N ASN A 645 59.43 -6.12 15.58
CA ASN A 645 58.43 -6.63 14.62
C ASN A 645 57.08 -6.88 15.33
N THR A 646 56.02 -6.18 14.95
CA THR A 646 54.65 -6.43 15.44
C THR A 646 54.13 -7.81 15.10
N GLN A 647 53.12 -8.29 15.83
CA GLN A 647 52.39 -9.49 15.42
C GLN A 647 51.85 -9.34 14.00
N TYR A 648 51.28 -8.17 13.67
CA TYR A 648 50.83 -7.86 12.32
C TYR A 648 51.93 -8.03 11.26
N SER A 649 53.16 -7.56 11.53
CA SER A 649 54.29 -7.68 10.60
C SER A 649 54.78 -9.13 10.41
N GLN A 650 54.43 -10.04 11.32
CA GLN A 650 54.84 -11.44 11.32
C GLN A 650 53.76 -12.39 10.77
N MET A 651 52.54 -11.90 10.50
CA MET A 651 51.39 -12.73 10.08
C MET A 651 51.46 -13.24 8.63
N GLY A 652 52.44 -12.80 7.83
CA GLY A 652 52.73 -13.36 6.50
C GLY A 652 51.50 -13.42 5.57
N GLU A 653 51.25 -14.58 4.99
CA GLU A 653 50.15 -14.81 4.03
C GLU A 653 48.76 -14.57 4.64
N VAL A 654 48.58 -14.83 5.93
CA VAL A 654 47.30 -14.59 6.63
C VAL A 654 46.93 -13.11 6.62
N LYS A 655 47.91 -12.22 6.80
CA LYS A 655 47.73 -10.78 6.67
C LYS A 655 47.36 -10.41 5.23
N THR A 656 48.15 -10.85 4.26
CA THR A 656 47.95 -10.48 2.84
C THR A 656 46.58 -10.93 2.31
N ASN A 657 46.10 -12.11 2.75
CA ASN A 657 44.79 -12.62 2.37
C ASN A 657 43.64 -11.80 2.97
N LEU A 658 43.73 -11.38 4.23
CA LEU A 658 42.71 -10.50 4.83
C LEU A 658 42.70 -9.11 4.18
N GLU A 659 43.87 -8.52 3.89
CA GLU A 659 43.96 -7.21 3.23
C GLU A 659 43.33 -7.23 1.82
N ALA A 660 43.56 -8.30 1.05
CA ALA A 660 42.95 -8.47 -0.27
C ALA A 660 41.42 -8.64 -0.18
N ALA A 661 40.94 -9.45 0.78
CA ALA A 661 39.51 -9.67 0.99
C ALA A 661 38.78 -8.40 1.42
N LEU A 662 39.36 -7.59 2.32
CA LEU A 662 38.78 -6.31 2.74
C LEU A 662 38.79 -5.27 1.62
N ALA A 663 39.86 -5.17 0.84
CA ALA A 663 39.92 -4.26 -0.32
C ALA A 663 38.87 -4.61 -1.40
N LYS A 664 38.63 -5.92 -1.63
CA LYS A 664 37.51 -6.37 -2.47
C LYS A 664 36.17 -5.98 -1.84
N ALA A 665 36.00 -6.18 -0.53
CA ALA A 665 34.78 -5.87 0.21
C ALA A 665 34.41 -4.38 0.21
N ASP A 666 35.39 -3.47 0.17
CA ASP A 666 35.18 -2.01 0.09
C ASP A 666 34.65 -1.53 -1.27
N THR A 667 34.79 -2.34 -2.32
CA THR A 667 34.50 -1.94 -3.71
C THR A 667 33.32 -2.69 -4.32
N ILE A 668 32.74 -3.65 -3.60
CA ILE A 668 31.63 -4.46 -4.09
C ILE A 668 30.32 -3.65 -4.11
N ASP A 669 29.52 -3.82 -5.16
CA ASP A 669 28.14 -3.35 -5.17
C ASP A 669 27.32 -4.27 -4.26
N THR A 670 26.79 -3.72 -3.17
CA THR A 670 26.03 -4.51 -2.20
C THR A 670 24.74 -5.10 -2.79
N GLU A 671 24.18 -4.51 -3.85
CA GLU A 671 23.00 -5.07 -4.55
C GLU A 671 23.36 -6.36 -5.32
N GLU A 672 24.63 -6.55 -5.66
CA GLU A 672 25.14 -7.74 -6.37
C GLU A 672 25.85 -8.74 -5.44
N LEU A 673 25.86 -8.49 -4.11
CA LEU A 673 26.56 -9.31 -3.13
C LEU A 673 26.12 -10.78 -3.17
N THR A 674 27.08 -11.68 -3.37
CA THR A 674 26.83 -13.13 -3.39
C THR A 674 27.25 -13.82 -2.09
N MET A 675 26.76 -15.05 -1.89
CA MET A 675 27.20 -15.89 -0.76
C MET A 675 28.68 -16.32 -0.88
N ASP A 676 29.21 -16.42 -2.11
CA ASP A 676 30.62 -16.75 -2.33
C ASP A 676 31.53 -15.61 -1.86
N ASP A 677 31.14 -14.36 -2.12
CA ASP A 677 31.84 -13.17 -1.60
C ASP A 677 31.85 -13.15 -0.07
N TYR A 678 30.72 -13.48 0.56
CA TYR A 678 30.61 -13.61 2.01
C TYR A 678 31.55 -14.69 2.57
N ASN A 679 31.56 -15.89 1.97
CA ASN A 679 32.39 -17.00 2.41
C ASN A 679 33.89 -16.71 2.25
N GLU A 680 34.28 -16.00 1.19
CA GLU A 680 35.66 -15.55 0.96
C GLU A 680 36.14 -14.61 2.08
N LEU A 681 35.34 -13.59 2.42
CA LEU A 681 35.66 -12.66 3.51
C LEU A 681 35.68 -13.36 4.88
N GLN A 682 34.68 -14.20 5.16
CA GLN A 682 34.58 -14.95 6.42
C GLN A 682 35.81 -15.85 6.64
N ALA A 683 36.25 -16.58 5.61
CA ALA A 683 37.42 -17.44 5.69
C ALA A 683 38.70 -16.65 5.98
N ALA A 684 38.88 -15.48 5.36
CA ALA A 684 40.03 -14.62 5.60
C ALA A 684 40.04 -14.02 7.02
N VAL A 685 38.88 -13.55 7.50
CA VAL A 685 38.71 -13.03 8.87
C VAL A 685 38.98 -14.11 9.91
N ASP A 686 38.44 -15.32 9.74
CA ASP A 686 38.64 -16.42 10.70
C ASP A 686 40.09 -16.89 10.74
N ALA A 687 40.76 -16.99 9.58
CA ALA A 687 42.17 -17.33 9.51
C ALA A 687 43.05 -16.28 10.23
N PHE A 688 42.72 -15.00 10.07
CA PHE A 688 43.42 -13.91 10.75
C PHE A 688 43.20 -13.93 12.26
N LEU A 689 41.97 -14.12 12.71
CA LEU A 689 41.64 -14.24 14.13
C LEU A 689 42.29 -15.46 14.78
N ALA A 690 42.39 -16.58 14.06
CA ALA A 690 43.09 -17.76 14.56
C ALA A 690 44.61 -17.55 14.69
N ALA A 691 45.18 -16.65 13.88
CA ALA A 691 46.58 -16.26 13.96
C ALA A 691 46.82 -15.10 14.95
N LEU A 692 45.78 -14.42 15.41
CA LEU A 692 45.84 -13.35 16.39
C LEU A 692 46.08 -13.91 17.80
N VAL A 693 47.00 -13.31 18.55
CA VAL A 693 47.36 -13.72 19.92
C VAL A 693 46.88 -12.61 20.81
N ASP A 694 45.88 -12.88 21.66
CA ASP A 694 45.40 -11.90 22.63
C ASP A 694 46.46 -11.70 23.74
N PRO A 695 47.14 -10.54 23.81
CA PRO A 695 48.18 -10.31 24.79
C PRO A 695 47.61 -9.89 26.14
N ALA A 696 46.28 -9.76 26.32
CA ALA A 696 45.68 -9.24 27.54
C ALA A 696 46.10 -10.00 28.80
N GLU A 697 46.23 -11.33 28.72
CA GLU A 697 46.68 -12.16 29.84
C GLU A 697 48.17 -11.92 30.16
N LEU A 698 49.01 -11.73 29.14
CA LEU A 698 50.44 -11.41 29.28
C LEU A 698 50.65 -9.97 29.78
N ALA A 699 49.88 -9.00 29.27
CA ALA A 699 49.91 -7.60 29.68
C ALA A 699 49.41 -7.43 31.13
N SER A 700 48.36 -8.15 31.53
CA SER A 700 47.90 -8.23 32.92
C SER A 700 48.98 -8.82 33.83
N THR A 701 49.65 -9.89 33.37
CA THR A 701 50.76 -10.52 34.10
C THR A 701 51.99 -9.59 34.22
N ILE A 702 52.35 -8.85 33.17
CA ILE A 702 53.46 -7.87 33.20
C ILE A 702 53.13 -6.70 34.14
N ASN A 703 51.92 -6.15 34.07
CA ASN A 703 51.51 -5.04 34.92
C ASN A 703 51.38 -5.44 36.40
N ALA A 704 50.96 -6.68 36.69
CA ALA A 704 50.96 -7.23 38.05
C ALA A 704 52.38 -7.42 38.62
N ASN A 705 53.40 -7.54 37.75
CA ASN A 705 54.80 -7.78 38.13
C ASN A 705 55.71 -6.54 38.00
N LYS A 706 55.19 -5.37 37.60
CA LYS A 706 55.94 -4.10 37.61
C LYS A 706 56.20 -3.65 39.06
N ASN A 707 57.32 -4.12 39.62
CA ASN A 707 57.83 -3.64 40.90
C ASN A 707 58.41 -2.22 40.70
N THR A 708 57.68 -1.19 41.14
CA THR A 708 57.98 0.24 40.96
C THR A 708 59.19 0.76 41.77
N ALA A 709 60.09 -0.12 42.23
CA ALA A 709 61.16 0.22 43.17
C ALA A 709 62.60 0.14 42.62
N GLN A 710 62.82 -0.11 41.32
CA GLN A 710 64.18 -0.20 40.77
C GLN A 710 64.34 0.46 39.40
N TYR A 711 64.33 1.80 39.36
CA TYR A 711 65.17 2.52 38.41
C TYR A 711 65.83 3.68 39.14
N VAL A 712 67.16 3.66 39.11
CA VAL A 712 68.05 4.61 39.77
C VAL A 712 67.95 5.95 39.06
N VAL A 713 67.64 7.00 39.82
CA VAL A 713 67.90 8.39 39.42
C VAL A 713 69.42 8.54 39.27
N ILE A 714 69.88 8.87 38.05
CA ILE A 714 71.21 9.43 37.86
C ILE A 714 71.01 10.91 37.55
N GLY A 715 71.50 11.76 38.45
CA GLY A 715 71.55 13.21 38.28
C GLY A 715 72.76 13.67 37.49
#